data_AF-A0AAN8V8R0-F1
#
_entry.id   AF-A0AAN8V8R0-F1
#
_cell.length_a   1.000
_cell.length_b   1.000
_cell.length_c   1.000
_cell.angle_alpha   90.00
_cell.angle_beta   90.00
_cell.angle_gamma   90.00
#
_symmetry.space_group_name_H-M   'P 1'
#
loop_
_entity.id
_entity.type
_entity.pdbx_description
1 polymer ?
#
loop_
_entity_poly.entity_id
_entity_poly.type
_entity_poly.pdbx_seq_one_letter_code
_entity_poly.pdbx_strand_id
1 'polypeptide(L)'
;MSMPSSRHQFSSSSLNRSPFSFFFFFFLLSPFFWTTPVLAVANNEASILYSWLHTSPSLSSSSSASSVFSTWNILDSTPCNWTSIRCSSQGFVTEINIQSLPLQIPIPLNLSSFKYLQKLVISDANLTGTIPSELGSCLQLKTIDLSSNSLIGDIPVSIGNLKNLQDLILNSNQLTGKIPVELTNCSNLINLLLFDNQISGSIPPEIGKLSNLEVLRAGGNKDIVGKIPDELGDCKNLTVIGLADTRVSGSIPSSLGKLGSLQTLSVYTAMLSGEIPSELGNCSELVNLYLYENALSGSIPVELGRLSKLEKLLLWQNDMVGVIPEEIGNCSSLTMIDLSLNSLSGSIPFSFGGLVELQELMLSDNNVSGSIPSNLSNATSLLQLQLDTNQISGLIPPELGQLSNLVVFFAWQNQLEGSIPSSLASCASLQALDLSHNALTGSIPAGLFQLRNLTKLLLISNDISGSIPPEIGNSGSLVRLRLGNNRIIGTIPKEVGGLKSLNFLDLSSNRLSGSVPDEIGNCSELQMVDISNNKLEGGLPNSISSLSGLQVLDASLNQFVGPIPASFGRLVSLNKFMLSKNSLSGSIPSSLGLCSSLQLLDLSSNQLVGTIPTELCKIEALEIALNLSYNALTGQIPSEISTLNKLSILDLSHNKLEGSLAPLAALDNLVSLNVSYNNFTGYLPDNKLFRQLAAADLEGNKGLCTQGNSCFLSNVARSGLNNADSAKRSRRIKLAVVLLITMTIAMVVMGTIAVIRARRTIGDDDESEIGGNSWPWQFTPFQKLNFSVEQVLKCLVDGNVIGKGCSGVVYRADMDNGEVIAVKKLWPTTMATTNGTSEEKSGVRDSFSAEVRTLGSIRHKNIVRFLGCCWNKNTRLLMYDYMPNGSLGSLLHERIWIYDEDNREERCV
;
A
#
# COMPACT_ATOMS: atom_id res chain seq x y z
N MET A 1 83.57 15.93 9.24
CA MET A 1 84.40 14.86 9.85
C MET A 1 83.72 13.54 9.54
N SER A 2 84.24 12.57 8.79
CA SER A 2 85.44 12.41 7.98
C SER A 2 85.18 11.18 7.10
N MET A 3 85.18 11.35 5.79
CA MET A 3 85.52 10.32 4.77
C MET A 3 87.03 9.95 4.92
N PRO A 4 87.67 8.98 4.18
CA PRO A 4 87.34 8.52 2.80
C PRO A 4 87.76 7.07 2.37
N SER A 5 87.44 6.74 1.09
CA SER A 5 88.26 6.06 0.03
C SER A 5 88.77 4.61 0.22
N SER A 6 89.05 3.75 -0.78
CA SER A 6 89.11 3.78 -2.26
C SER A 6 89.41 2.37 -2.83
N ARG A 7 89.18 2.21 -4.15
CA ARG A 7 89.53 1.10 -5.08
C ARG A 7 91.04 0.74 -5.15
N HIS A 8 91.38 -0.52 -5.48
CA HIS A 8 92.00 -0.97 -6.78
C HIS A 8 92.58 -2.42 -6.75
N GLN A 9 92.07 -3.27 -7.66
CA GLN A 9 92.70 -4.12 -8.70
C GLN A 9 94.06 -4.89 -8.57
N PHE A 10 93.99 -6.13 -9.13
CA PHE A 10 94.94 -6.90 -9.98
C PHE A 10 95.97 -7.93 -9.42
N SER A 11 95.75 -9.21 -9.82
CA SER A 11 96.68 -10.23 -10.41
C SER A 11 97.85 -10.78 -9.57
N SER A 12 98.42 -11.99 -9.72
CA SER A 12 98.31 -13.10 -10.69
C SER A 12 99.13 -14.33 -10.20
N SER A 13 98.96 -15.48 -10.89
CA SER A 13 99.91 -16.60 -11.11
C SER A 13 100.15 -17.66 -10.00
N SER A 14 100.49 -18.93 -10.25
CA SER A 14 100.32 -19.95 -11.31
C SER A 14 101.05 -21.26 -10.87
N LEU A 15 100.77 -22.39 -11.55
CA LEU A 15 101.59 -23.64 -11.68
C LEU A 15 101.61 -24.61 -10.45
N ASN A 16 101.66 -25.95 -10.55
CA ASN A 16 101.87 -26.89 -11.66
C ASN A 16 101.53 -28.36 -11.24
N ARG A 17 101.04 -29.14 -12.21
CA ARG A 17 101.35 -30.56 -12.58
C ARG A 17 101.14 -31.79 -11.64
N SER A 18 100.53 -32.79 -12.29
CA SER A 18 100.30 -34.22 -11.97
C SER A 18 101.58 -35.08 -11.98
N PRO A 19 101.54 -36.43 -11.76
CA PRO A 19 101.27 -37.35 -12.90
C PRO A 19 100.82 -38.83 -12.62
N PHE A 20 100.51 -39.56 -13.74
CA PHE A 20 100.51 -41.03 -14.02
C PHE A 20 99.61 -42.02 -13.22
N SER A 21 99.34 -43.26 -13.65
CA SER A 21 98.77 -43.89 -14.88
C SER A 21 98.61 -45.41 -14.61
N PHE A 22 97.65 -46.05 -15.28
CA PHE A 22 97.61 -47.45 -15.78
C PHE A 22 97.05 -48.68 -14.98
N PHE A 23 96.13 -49.35 -15.70
CA PHE A 23 95.87 -50.81 -15.89
C PHE A 23 94.71 -51.56 -15.16
N PHE A 24 93.66 -51.83 -15.97
CA PHE A 24 92.71 -52.96 -16.11
C PHE A 24 92.40 -53.94 -14.96
N PHE A 25 91.10 -54.21 -14.77
CA PHE A 25 90.53 -55.56 -14.98
C PHE A 25 89.04 -55.48 -15.37
N PHE A 26 88.67 -56.23 -16.41
CA PHE A 26 87.29 -56.48 -16.87
C PHE A 26 86.65 -57.56 -15.98
N PHE A 27 85.38 -57.40 -15.57
CA PHE A 27 84.40 -58.50 -15.57
C PHE A 27 82.96 -57.94 -15.51
N LEU A 28 82.07 -58.61 -16.25
CA LEU A 28 80.70 -58.25 -16.62
C LEU A 28 79.68 -58.47 -15.48
N LEU A 29 78.65 -57.60 -15.40
CA LEU A 29 77.19 -57.91 -15.48
C LEU A 29 76.29 -56.86 -14.74
N SER A 30 75.42 -56.22 -15.55
CA SER A 30 74.11 -55.58 -15.26
C SER A 30 73.97 -54.40 -14.26
N PRO A 31 73.28 -53.29 -14.62
CA PRO A 31 72.96 -52.21 -13.69
C PRO A 31 71.56 -52.38 -13.07
N PHE A 32 71.47 -52.22 -11.75
CA PHE A 32 70.25 -51.75 -11.09
C PHE A 32 70.50 -50.31 -10.63
N PHE A 33 69.85 -49.35 -11.30
CA PHE A 33 69.77 -47.97 -10.85
C PHE A 33 68.88 -47.92 -9.61
N TRP A 34 69.43 -47.46 -8.48
CA TRP A 34 68.63 -46.96 -7.36
C TRP A 34 68.47 -45.45 -7.56
N THR A 35 67.26 -45.03 -7.93
CA THR A 35 66.83 -43.63 -7.89
C THR A 35 66.42 -43.28 -6.47
N THR A 36 67.03 -42.24 -5.90
CA THR A 36 66.55 -41.57 -4.70
C THR A 36 65.23 -40.86 -4.99
N PRO A 37 64.22 -40.88 -4.10
CA PRO A 37 62.96 -40.19 -4.32
C PRO A 37 63.18 -38.68 -4.21
N VAL A 38 62.79 -37.96 -5.26
CA VAL A 38 62.67 -36.50 -5.26
C VAL A 38 61.49 -36.14 -4.37
N LEU A 39 61.72 -35.40 -3.28
CA LEU A 39 60.67 -34.73 -2.52
C LEU A 39 59.97 -33.73 -3.45
N ALA A 40 58.69 -33.95 -3.72
CA ALA A 40 57.86 -33.06 -4.50
C ALA A 40 57.73 -31.70 -3.78
N VAL A 41 58.14 -30.63 -4.44
CA VAL A 41 57.88 -29.25 -3.97
C VAL A 41 56.38 -29.02 -4.06
N ALA A 42 55.72 -28.80 -2.92
CA ALA A 42 54.29 -28.51 -2.87
C ALA A 42 53.98 -27.23 -3.65
N ASN A 43 52.98 -27.29 -4.54
CA ASN A 43 52.53 -26.13 -5.30
C ASN A 43 51.84 -25.14 -4.35
N ASN A 44 52.37 -23.91 -4.28
CA ASN A 44 51.89 -22.87 -3.37
C ASN A 44 50.41 -22.51 -3.60
N GLU A 45 49.94 -22.50 -4.86
CA GLU A 45 48.54 -22.22 -5.20
C GLU A 45 47.61 -23.32 -4.68
N ALA A 46 48.01 -24.60 -4.81
CA ALA A 46 47.26 -25.74 -4.29
C ALA A 46 47.14 -25.68 -2.76
N SER A 47 48.24 -25.39 -2.07
CA SER A 47 48.28 -25.29 -0.61
C SER A 47 47.35 -24.18 -0.08
N ILE A 48 47.33 -23.02 -0.75
CA ILE A 48 46.46 -21.90 -0.35
C ILE A 48 44.98 -22.25 -0.53
N LEU A 49 44.59 -22.79 -1.68
CA LEU A 49 43.20 -23.18 -1.94
C LEU A 49 42.72 -24.27 -0.98
N TYR A 50 43.54 -25.31 -0.77
CA TYR A 50 43.19 -26.41 0.12
C TYR A 50 43.08 -25.94 1.58
N SER A 51 44.06 -25.18 2.07
CA SER A 51 44.03 -24.67 3.45
C SER A 51 42.86 -23.71 3.69
N TRP A 52 42.54 -22.85 2.72
CA TRP A 52 41.39 -21.94 2.77
C TRP A 52 40.07 -22.71 2.98
N LEU A 53 39.81 -23.75 2.19
CA LEU A 53 38.57 -24.53 2.29
C LEU A 53 38.44 -25.24 3.66
N HIS A 54 39.56 -25.61 4.27
CA HIS A 54 39.60 -26.31 5.57
C HIS A 54 39.69 -25.36 6.77
N THR A 55 39.51 -24.05 6.58
CA THR A 55 39.49 -23.08 7.70
C THR A 55 38.24 -23.20 8.58
N SER A 56 37.14 -23.79 8.10
CA SER A 56 35.94 -24.02 8.89
C SER A 56 35.65 -25.51 9.10
N PRO A 57 35.42 -25.97 10.34
CA PRO A 57 35.03 -27.35 10.63
C PRO A 57 33.68 -27.74 10.01
N SER A 58 32.78 -26.78 9.75
CA SER A 58 31.40 -27.05 9.31
C SER A 58 31.29 -27.60 7.89
N LEU A 59 32.23 -27.25 6.99
CA LEU A 59 32.27 -27.74 5.60
C LEU A 59 32.46 -29.25 5.49
N SER A 60 33.11 -29.88 6.48
CA SER A 60 33.33 -31.33 6.51
C SER A 60 32.06 -32.16 6.76
N SER A 61 30.97 -31.51 7.20
CA SER A 61 29.68 -32.15 7.51
C SER A 61 28.60 -31.95 6.44
N SER A 62 28.87 -31.09 5.44
CA SER A 62 27.98 -30.81 4.31
C SER A 62 28.16 -31.85 3.21
N SER A 63 27.15 -32.70 2.99
CA SER A 63 27.18 -33.75 1.96
C SER A 63 27.25 -33.20 0.54
N SER A 64 26.75 -31.97 0.30
CA SER A 64 26.83 -31.30 -0.99
C SER A 64 28.22 -30.75 -1.26
N ALA A 65 28.84 -30.06 -0.29
CA ALA A 65 30.20 -29.52 -0.43
C ALA A 65 31.27 -30.62 -0.52
N SER A 66 31.09 -31.74 0.20
CA SER A 66 32.01 -32.87 0.12
C SER A 66 32.06 -33.53 -1.27
N SER A 67 30.96 -33.46 -2.03
CA SER A 67 30.90 -34.01 -3.40
C SER A 67 31.63 -33.11 -4.39
N VAL A 68 31.46 -31.78 -4.29
CA VAL A 68 32.04 -30.79 -5.19
C VAL A 68 33.56 -30.71 -5.02
N PHE A 69 34.06 -30.73 -3.78
CA PHE A 69 35.50 -30.62 -3.50
C PHE A 69 36.23 -31.96 -3.40
N SER A 70 35.60 -33.06 -3.83
CA SER A 70 36.18 -34.41 -3.78
C SER A 70 37.48 -34.57 -4.58
N THR A 71 37.69 -33.72 -5.59
CA THR A 71 38.90 -33.72 -6.43
C THR A 71 40.04 -32.89 -5.85
N TRP A 72 39.82 -32.13 -4.78
CA TRP A 72 40.83 -31.25 -4.19
C TRP A 72 41.76 -32.04 -3.27
N ASN A 73 42.94 -32.42 -3.78
CA ASN A 73 43.92 -33.19 -3.04
C ASN A 73 45.24 -32.44 -2.88
N ILE A 74 45.62 -32.12 -1.65
CA ILE A 74 46.86 -31.40 -1.32
C ILE A 74 48.15 -32.08 -1.83
N LEU A 75 48.10 -33.39 -2.10
CA LEU A 75 49.24 -34.15 -2.63
C LEU A 75 49.43 -33.98 -4.16
N ASP A 76 48.47 -33.38 -4.85
CA ASP A 76 48.60 -33.11 -6.29
C ASP A 76 49.70 -32.08 -6.55
N SER A 77 50.49 -32.29 -7.61
CA SER A 77 51.55 -31.36 -8.01
C SER A 77 51.00 -30.02 -8.53
N THR A 78 49.71 -29.96 -8.85
CA THR A 78 49.03 -28.74 -9.31
C THR A 78 47.51 -28.85 -9.11
N PRO A 79 46.80 -27.74 -8.79
CA PRO A 79 45.35 -27.77 -8.63
C PRO A 79 44.58 -27.77 -9.98
N CYS A 80 45.26 -27.87 -11.11
CA CYS A 80 44.63 -27.71 -12.44
C CYS A 80 43.60 -28.78 -12.83
N ASN A 81 43.58 -29.92 -12.13
CA ASN A 81 42.57 -30.97 -12.32
C ASN A 81 41.43 -30.88 -11.30
N TRP A 82 41.48 -29.90 -10.39
CA TRP A 82 40.45 -29.71 -9.37
C TRP A 82 39.19 -29.12 -10.00
N THR A 83 38.03 -29.59 -9.53
CA THR A 83 36.74 -28.99 -9.81
C THR A 83 36.79 -27.49 -9.48
N SER A 84 36.12 -26.68 -10.29
CA SER A 84 36.08 -25.21 -10.14
C SER A 84 37.40 -24.46 -10.39
N ILE A 85 38.49 -25.14 -10.76
CA ILE A 85 39.78 -24.51 -11.09
C ILE A 85 40.10 -24.69 -12.58
N ARG A 86 40.60 -23.63 -13.22
CA ARG A 86 41.27 -23.74 -14.54
C ARG A 86 42.65 -23.13 -14.49
N CYS A 87 43.53 -23.65 -15.34
CA CYS A 87 44.91 -23.20 -15.44
C CYS A 87 45.33 -22.85 -16.87
N SER A 88 46.44 -22.12 -16.95
CA SER A 88 47.18 -21.90 -18.20
C SER A 88 47.84 -23.19 -18.70
N SER A 89 48.35 -23.16 -19.93
CA SER A 89 49.14 -24.26 -20.50
C SER A 89 50.45 -24.52 -19.75
N GLN A 90 50.92 -23.57 -18.94
CA GLN A 90 52.08 -23.73 -18.06
C GLN A 90 51.71 -24.23 -16.65
N GLY A 91 50.42 -24.49 -16.38
CA GLY A 91 49.95 -25.07 -15.13
C GLY A 91 49.74 -24.08 -13.98
N PHE A 92 49.62 -22.77 -14.26
CA PHE A 92 49.27 -21.74 -13.27
C PHE A 92 47.77 -21.51 -13.23
N VAL A 93 47.20 -21.29 -12.04
CA VAL A 93 45.75 -21.02 -11.91
C VAL A 93 45.36 -19.72 -12.60
N THR A 94 44.38 -19.80 -13.48
CA THR A 94 43.82 -18.66 -14.25
C THR A 94 42.36 -18.37 -13.93
N GLU A 95 41.60 -19.36 -13.46
CA GLU A 95 40.19 -19.20 -13.06
C GLU A 95 39.91 -19.97 -11.77
N ILE A 96 39.20 -19.31 -10.84
CA ILE A 96 38.53 -19.92 -9.69
C ILE A 96 37.04 -19.62 -9.86
N ASN A 97 36.20 -20.65 -9.89
CA ASN A 97 34.77 -20.51 -10.19
C ASN A 97 33.90 -21.44 -9.33
N ILE A 98 33.41 -20.92 -8.22
CA ILE A 98 32.55 -21.60 -7.25
C ILE A 98 31.23 -20.85 -7.18
N GLN A 99 30.10 -21.52 -7.42
CA GLN A 99 28.79 -20.90 -7.44
C GLN A 99 27.76 -21.77 -6.72
N SER A 100 26.80 -21.14 -6.05
CA SER A 100 25.66 -21.80 -5.39
C SER A 100 26.08 -22.91 -4.43
N LEU A 101 27.11 -22.64 -3.64
CA LEU A 101 27.65 -23.57 -2.66
C LEU A 101 27.99 -22.85 -1.35
N PRO A 102 27.22 -23.05 -0.27
CA PRO A 102 27.39 -22.30 0.97
C PRO A 102 28.68 -22.73 1.69
N LEU A 103 29.73 -21.92 1.58
CA LEU A 103 31.02 -22.14 2.20
C LEU A 103 31.08 -21.58 3.63
N GLN A 104 30.40 -20.47 3.93
CA GLN A 104 30.41 -19.83 5.27
C GLN A 104 31.82 -19.47 5.78
N ILE A 105 32.75 -19.14 4.88
CA ILE A 105 34.14 -18.77 5.17
C ILE A 105 34.47 -17.41 4.55
N PRO A 106 35.50 -16.70 5.04
CA PRO A 106 35.96 -15.47 4.39
C PRO A 106 36.68 -15.75 3.07
N ILE A 107 36.84 -14.70 2.26
CA ILE A 107 37.66 -14.74 1.04
C ILE A 107 39.13 -15.08 1.40
N PRO A 108 39.87 -15.86 0.57
CA PRO A 108 41.26 -16.20 0.87
C PRO A 108 42.13 -14.94 1.02
N LEU A 109 42.91 -14.85 2.10
CA LEU A 109 43.77 -13.67 2.37
C LEU A 109 45.01 -13.61 1.47
N ASN A 110 45.57 -14.76 1.06
CA ASN A 110 46.81 -14.82 0.28
C ASN A 110 46.58 -14.83 -1.25
N LEU A 111 45.56 -14.12 -1.73
CA LEU A 111 45.21 -14.08 -3.15
C LEU A 111 46.32 -13.50 -4.04
N SER A 112 47.20 -12.67 -3.49
CA SER A 112 48.38 -12.14 -4.19
C SER A 112 49.35 -13.20 -4.71
N SER A 113 49.22 -14.45 -4.25
CA SER A 113 50.01 -15.58 -4.76
C SER A 113 49.56 -16.05 -6.15
N PHE A 114 48.31 -15.80 -6.55
CA PHE A 114 47.75 -16.22 -7.84
C PHE A 114 48.03 -15.17 -8.94
N LYS A 115 49.31 -15.04 -9.33
CA LYS A 115 49.78 -13.99 -10.23
C LYS A 115 49.17 -14.02 -11.63
N TYR A 116 48.64 -15.17 -12.04
CA TYR A 116 48.04 -15.40 -13.36
C TYR A 116 46.51 -15.46 -13.34
N LEU A 117 45.89 -15.20 -12.18
CA LEU A 117 44.44 -15.26 -12.02
C LEU A 117 43.77 -14.19 -12.89
N GLN A 118 42.89 -14.64 -13.78
CA GLN A 118 42.12 -13.78 -14.70
C GLN A 118 40.66 -13.68 -14.28
N LYS A 119 40.12 -14.72 -13.65
CA LYS A 119 38.70 -14.78 -13.26
C LYS A 119 38.56 -15.35 -11.85
N LEU A 120 37.92 -14.58 -10.99
CA LEU A 120 37.53 -14.98 -9.64
C LEU A 120 36.02 -14.88 -9.54
N VAL A 121 35.34 -16.02 -9.46
CA VAL A 121 33.90 -16.11 -9.26
C VAL A 121 33.65 -16.96 -8.02
N ILE A 122 33.13 -16.34 -6.97
CA ILE A 122 32.65 -17.01 -5.77
C ILE A 122 31.31 -16.37 -5.39
N SER A 123 30.24 -16.80 -6.03
CA SER A 123 28.90 -16.22 -5.89
C SER A 123 27.90 -17.19 -5.27
N ASP A 124 26.89 -16.68 -4.57
CA ASP A 124 25.88 -17.50 -3.87
C ASP A 124 26.54 -18.57 -2.97
N ALA A 125 27.58 -18.14 -2.25
CA ALA A 125 28.46 -19.03 -1.48
C ALA A 125 28.46 -18.74 0.01
N ASN A 126 27.59 -17.83 0.46
CA ASN A 126 27.53 -17.36 1.85
C ASN A 126 28.92 -16.99 2.41
N LEU A 127 29.77 -16.37 1.58
CA LEU A 127 31.06 -15.84 2.03
C LEU A 127 30.83 -14.75 3.08
N THR A 128 31.70 -14.69 4.08
CA THR A 128 31.64 -13.71 5.18
C THR A 128 32.88 -12.83 5.23
N GLY A 129 32.91 -11.83 6.11
CA GLY A 129 34.07 -10.95 6.27
C GLY A 129 34.21 -9.90 5.16
N THR A 130 35.39 -9.30 5.06
CA THR A 130 35.66 -8.18 4.15
C THR A 130 36.31 -8.62 2.85
N ILE A 131 36.17 -7.83 1.79
CA ILE A 131 36.97 -8.00 0.56
C ILE A 131 38.45 -7.67 0.86
N PRO A 132 39.40 -8.61 0.70
CA PRO A 132 40.81 -8.36 1.03
C PRO A 132 41.45 -7.34 0.09
N SER A 133 42.24 -6.41 0.64
CA SER A 133 42.94 -5.39 -0.14
C SER A 133 43.98 -5.98 -1.10
N GLU A 134 44.49 -7.16 -0.79
CA GLU A 134 45.46 -7.95 -1.55
C GLU A 134 44.94 -8.36 -2.92
N LEU A 135 43.60 -8.39 -3.11
CA LEU A 135 42.96 -8.66 -4.39
C LEU A 135 43.43 -7.68 -5.48
N GLY A 136 43.75 -6.43 -5.09
CA GLY A 136 44.33 -5.42 -5.96
C GLY A 136 45.73 -5.74 -6.50
N SER A 137 46.39 -6.79 -6.00
CA SER A 137 47.70 -7.26 -6.48
C SER A 137 47.60 -8.28 -7.63
N CYS A 138 46.40 -8.82 -7.90
CA CYS A 138 46.17 -9.82 -8.93
C CYS A 138 45.99 -9.16 -10.31
N LEU A 139 47.06 -8.55 -10.84
CA LEU A 139 47.02 -7.64 -12.01
C LEU A 139 46.46 -8.24 -13.31
N GLN A 140 46.30 -9.56 -13.40
CA GLN A 140 45.73 -10.23 -14.57
C GLN A 140 44.20 -10.38 -14.51
N LEU A 141 43.58 -10.02 -13.37
CA LEU A 141 42.13 -10.13 -13.19
C LEU A 141 41.37 -9.29 -14.23
N LYS A 142 40.40 -9.95 -14.85
CA LYS A 142 39.41 -9.42 -15.78
C LYS A 142 38.00 -9.47 -15.20
N THR A 143 37.70 -10.49 -14.41
CA THR A 143 36.37 -10.67 -13.81
C THR A 143 36.52 -10.96 -12.33
N ILE A 144 35.83 -10.15 -11.51
CA ILE A 144 35.58 -10.40 -10.09
C ILE A 144 34.07 -10.48 -9.91
N ASP A 145 33.57 -11.66 -9.55
CA ASP A 145 32.19 -11.86 -9.15
C ASP A 145 32.15 -12.46 -7.75
N LEU A 146 31.66 -11.65 -6.82
CA LEU A 146 31.47 -12.01 -5.41
C LEU A 146 30.00 -11.75 -4.99
N SER A 147 29.09 -11.75 -5.95
CA SER A 147 27.67 -11.44 -5.70
C SER A 147 26.97 -12.48 -4.84
N SER A 148 25.86 -12.07 -4.23
CA SER A 148 24.99 -12.95 -3.43
C SER A 148 25.75 -13.64 -2.29
N ASN A 149 26.44 -12.85 -1.46
CA ASN A 149 27.16 -13.34 -0.30
C ASN A 149 26.81 -12.49 0.93
N SER A 150 27.51 -12.74 2.05
CA SER A 150 27.38 -11.99 3.30
C SER A 150 28.61 -11.12 3.56
N LEU A 151 29.22 -10.57 2.50
CA LEU A 151 30.41 -9.72 2.61
C LEU A 151 30.08 -8.38 3.23
N ILE A 152 30.95 -7.90 4.11
CA ILE A 152 30.81 -6.64 4.87
C ILE A 152 31.99 -5.70 4.60
N GLY A 153 31.89 -4.46 5.09
CA GLY A 153 32.96 -3.47 5.01
C GLY A 153 33.05 -2.81 3.63
N ASP A 154 34.09 -1.99 3.44
CA ASP A 154 34.21 -1.12 2.28
C ASP A 154 34.76 -1.86 1.04
N ILE A 155 34.45 -1.34 -0.14
CA ILE A 155 35.11 -1.76 -1.39
C ILE A 155 36.58 -1.27 -1.34
N PRO A 156 37.59 -2.17 -1.40
CA PRO A 156 38.99 -1.75 -1.26
C PRO A 156 39.45 -0.85 -2.41
N VAL A 157 40.07 0.29 -2.07
CA VAL A 157 40.66 1.22 -3.05
C VAL A 157 41.72 0.56 -3.95
N SER A 158 42.36 -0.51 -3.45
CA SER A 158 43.38 -1.28 -4.18
C SER A 158 42.83 -1.99 -5.41
N ILE A 159 41.51 -2.22 -5.53
CA ILE A 159 40.88 -2.74 -6.76
C ILE A 159 41.16 -1.82 -7.95
N GLY A 160 41.35 -0.51 -7.72
CA GLY A 160 41.75 0.45 -8.76
C GLY A 160 43.09 0.16 -9.45
N ASN A 161 43.91 -0.76 -8.90
CA ASN A 161 45.16 -1.20 -9.53
C ASN A 161 44.92 -2.20 -10.68
N LEU A 162 43.73 -2.80 -10.77
CA LEU A 162 43.41 -3.88 -11.71
C LEU A 162 43.06 -3.33 -13.11
N LYS A 163 44.09 -2.93 -13.87
CA LYS A 163 43.92 -2.30 -15.20
C LYS A 163 43.24 -3.19 -16.24
N ASN A 164 43.25 -4.51 -16.06
CA ASN A 164 42.62 -5.47 -16.96
C ASN A 164 41.16 -5.78 -16.59
N LEU A 165 40.67 -5.26 -15.45
CA LEU A 165 39.33 -5.56 -14.94
C LEU A 165 38.26 -5.04 -15.92
N GLN A 166 37.34 -5.93 -16.26
CA GLN A 166 36.20 -5.73 -17.14
C GLN A 166 34.89 -5.86 -16.37
N ASP A 167 34.79 -6.86 -15.49
CA ASP A 167 33.59 -7.11 -14.70
C ASP A 167 33.91 -7.00 -13.21
N LEU A 168 33.23 -6.08 -12.52
CA LEU A 168 33.20 -5.99 -11.06
C LEU A 168 31.76 -6.17 -10.58
N ILE A 169 31.47 -7.37 -10.08
CA ILE A 169 30.14 -7.82 -9.69
C ILE A 169 30.15 -8.10 -8.18
N LEU A 170 29.58 -7.18 -7.40
CA LEU A 170 29.58 -7.19 -5.94
C LEU A 170 28.17 -7.06 -5.34
N ASN A 171 27.13 -7.15 -6.18
CA ASN A 171 25.75 -6.95 -5.76
C ASN A 171 25.26 -7.98 -4.73
N SER A 172 24.19 -7.64 -4.02
CA SER A 172 23.51 -8.54 -3.06
C SER A 172 24.47 -9.01 -1.96
N ASN A 173 25.05 -8.04 -1.25
CA ASN A 173 25.96 -8.22 -0.11
C ASN A 173 25.60 -7.22 1.00
N GLN A 174 26.45 -7.07 2.01
CA GLN A 174 26.33 -6.08 3.09
C GLN A 174 27.49 -5.07 3.06
N LEU A 175 28.00 -4.75 1.86
CA LEU A 175 29.12 -3.83 1.69
C LEU A 175 28.73 -2.42 2.10
N THR A 176 29.63 -1.74 2.80
CA THR A 176 29.46 -0.37 3.33
C THR A 176 30.42 0.61 2.63
N GLY A 177 30.54 1.82 3.18
CA GLY A 177 31.52 2.81 2.71
C GLY A 177 31.06 3.51 1.45
N LYS A 178 31.99 4.14 0.73
CA LYS A 178 31.71 4.88 -0.51
C LYS A 178 32.19 4.10 -1.72
N ILE A 179 31.64 4.39 -2.89
CA ILE A 179 32.22 3.95 -4.17
C ILE A 179 33.60 4.60 -4.32
N PRO A 180 34.71 3.83 -4.35
CA PRO A 180 36.05 4.41 -4.43
C PRO A 180 36.30 5.08 -5.79
N VAL A 181 36.83 6.30 -5.78
CA VAL A 181 37.21 7.03 -7.00
C VAL A 181 38.34 6.31 -7.75
N GLU A 182 39.15 5.51 -7.04
CA GLU A 182 40.20 4.69 -7.61
C GLU A 182 39.66 3.62 -8.57
N LEU A 183 38.39 3.22 -8.48
CA LEU A 183 37.80 2.30 -9.47
C LEU A 183 37.85 2.84 -10.90
N THR A 184 37.90 4.17 -11.06
CA THR A 184 38.04 4.83 -12.36
C THR A 184 39.40 4.60 -13.03
N ASN A 185 40.37 4.08 -12.28
CA ASN A 185 41.66 3.64 -12.82
C ASN A 185 41.55 2.33 -13.61
N CYS A 186 40.46 1.56 -13.45
CA CYS A 186 40.17 0.34 -14.21
C CYS A 186 39.61 0.71 -15.59
N SER A 187 40.45 1.23 -16.48
CA SER A 187 40.01 1.77 -17.78
C SER A 187 39.34 0.78 -18.73
N ASN A 188 39.46 -0.53 -18.46
CA ASN A 188 38.80 -1.60 -19.24
C ASN A 188 37.47 -2.05 -18.64
N LEU A 189 36.97 -1.39 -17.58
CA LEU A 189 35.74 -1.78 -16.91
C LEU A 189 34.53 -1.62 -17.83
N ILE A 190 33.75 -2.69 -17.95
CA ILE A 190 32.54 -2.82 -18.77
C ILE A 190 31.31 -2.89 -17.86
N ASN A 191 31.37 -3.73 -16.82
CA ASN A 191 30.25 -3.96 -15.91
C ASN A 191 30.63 -3.59 -14.47
N LEU A 192 29.88 -2.66 -13.88
CA LEU A 192 29.97 -2.28 -12.47
C LEU A 192 28.63 -2.52 -11.78
N LEU A 193 28.52 -3.65 -11.08
CA LEU A 193 27.30 -4.09 -10.40
C LEU A 193 27.49 -4.05 -8.88
N LEU A 194 26.91 -3.03 -8.24
CA LEU A 194 27.01 -2.74 -6.80
C LEU A 194 25.65 -2.75 -6.09
N PHE A 195 24.58 -3.12 -6.80
CA PHE A 195 23.22 -3.00 -6.27
C PHE A 195 22.94 -3.93 -5.07
N ASP A 196 21.90 -3.64 -4.29
CA ASP A 196 21.51 -4.39 -3.08
C ASP A 196 22.68 -4.54 -2.08
N ASN A 197 23.11 -3.42 -1.52
CA ASN A 197 24.18 -3.33 -0.51
C ASN A 197 23.85 -2.23 0.51
N GLN A 198 24.81 -1.84 1.34
CA GLN A 198 24.73 -0.72 2.30
C GLN A 198 25.72 0.40 1.92
N ILE A 199 25.99 0.56 0.62
CA ILE A 199 26.93 1.57 0.12
C ILE A 199 26.32 2.95 0.31
N SER A 200 27.18 3.91 0.66
CA SER A 200 26.84 5.28 1.02
C SER A 200 27.62 6.30 0.19
N GLY A 201 27.30 7.59 0.37
CA GLY A 201 27.99 8.69 -0.31
C GLY A 201 27.44 8.92 -1.71
N SER A 202 28.20 9.57 -2.59
CA SER A 202 27.73 9.93 -3.93
C SER A 202 28.38 9.09 -5.02
N ILE A 203 27.75 9.03 -6.19
CA ILE A 203 28.36 8.51 -7.42
C ILE A 203 29.54 9.42 -7.79
N PRO A 204 30.79 8.92 -7.87
CA PRO A 204 31.93 9.74 -8.24
C PRO A 204 31.80 10.27 -9.67
N PRO A 205 31.93 11.60 -9.91
CA PRO A 205 31.95 12.18 -11.26
C PRO A 205 33.01 11.56 -12.18
N GLU A 206 34.14 11.13 -11.61
CA GLU A 206 35.24 10.53 -12.36
C GLU A 206 34.87 9.21 -13.05
N ILE A 207 33.73 8.59 -12.71
CA ILE A 207 33.21 7.43 -13.46
C ILE A 207 33.04 7.78 -14.94
N GLY A 208 32.77 9.03 -15.30
CA GLY A 208 32.74 9.53 -16.67
C GLY A 208 34.01 9.26 -17.50
N LYS A 209 35.15 8.94 -16.86
CA LYS A 209 36.40 8.55 -17.53
C LYS A 209 36.39 7.12 -18.06
N LEU A 210 35.46 6.27 -17.61
CA LEU A 210 35.36 4.87 -18.01
C LEU A 210 34.66 4.75 -19.37
N SER A 211 35.42 4.96 -20.45
CA SER A 211 34.88 4.97 -21.82
C SER A 211 34.33 3.62 -22.29
N ASN A 212 34.75 2.52 -21.66
CA ASN A 212 34.30 1.16 -21.99
C ASN A 212 33.10 0.71 -21.16
N LEU A 213 32.64 1.52 -20.20
CA LEU A 213 31.57 1.13 -19.28
C LEU A 213 30.25 1.00 -20.05
N GLU A 214 29.63 -0.17 -19.94
CA GLU A 214 28.34 -0.49 -20.56
C GLU A 214 27.23 -0.55 -19.50
N VAL A 215 27.51 -1.10 -18.32
CA VAL A 215 26.49 -1.28 -17.27
C VAL A 215 26.96 -0.69 -15.95
N LEU A 216 26.18 0.24 -15.43
CA LEU A 216 26.30 0.76 -14.06
C LEU A 216 25.00 0.48 -13.30
N ARG A 217 25.06 -0.40 -12.30
CA ARG A 217 23.92 -0.65 -11.40
C ARG A 217 24.35 -0.53 -9.95
N ALA A 218 23.82 0.46 -9.25
CA ALA A 218 24.07 0.74 -7.83
C ALA A 218 22.78 0.94 -7.02
N GLY A 219 21.62 0.55 -7.56
CA GLY A 219 20.33 0.62 -6.86
C GLY A 219 20.25 -0.24 -5.58
N GLY A 220 19.19 -0.09 -4.78
CA GLY A 220 19.05 -0.84 -3.51
C GLY A 220 20.11 -0.48 -2.47
N ASN A 221 20.71 0.70 -2.59
CA ASN A 221 21.67 1.26 -1.64
C ASN A 221 21.10 2.57 -1.09
N LYS A 222 20.34 2.47 0.00
CA LYS A 222 19.52 3.56 0.55
C LYS A 222 20.31 4.80 0.98
N ASP A 223 21.63 4.68 1.18
CA ASP A 223 22.50 5.79 1.59
C ASP A 223 23.37 6.36 0.46
N ILE A 224 23.18 5.90 -0.79
CA ILE A 224 23.71 6.62 -1.97
C ILE A 224 22.89 7.89 -2.17
N VAL A 225 23.55 9.04 -2.06
CA VAL A 225 22.99 10.39 -2.05
C VAL A 225 23.63 11.30 -3.10
N GLY A 226 23.12 12.52 -3.25
CA GLY A 226 23.68 13.54 -4.13
C GLY A 226 23.18 13.41 -5.57
N LYS A 227 23.70 14.24 -6.48
CA LYS A 227 23.23 14.28 -7.87
C LYS A 227 23.78 13.14 -8.73
N ILE A 228 23.04 12.78 -9.77
CA ILE A 228 23.60 12.06 -10.91
C ILE A 228 24.67 12.96 -11.54
N PRO A 229 25.95 12.53 -11.65
CA PRO A 229 27.00 13.36 -12.21
C PRO A 229 26.78 13.64 -13.71
N ASP A 230 27.06 14.86 -14.14
CA ASP A 230 26.96 15.26 -15.55
C ASP A 230 27.95 14.47 -16.41
N GLU A 231 29.09 14.10 -15.84
CA GLU A 231 30.17 13.34 -16.45
C GLU A 231 29.77 11.92 -16.86
N LEU A 232 28.68 11.35 -16.32
CA LEU A 232 28.15 10.06 -16.80
C LEU A 232 27.76 10.11 -18.29
N GLY A 233 27.41 11.30 -18.80
CA GLY A 233 27.15 11.52 -20.23
C GLY A 233 28.37 11.31 -21.14
N ASP A 234 29.59 11.21 -20.58
CA ASP A 234 30.81 10.96 -21.34
C ASP A 234 31.15 9.46 -21.48
N CYS A 235 30.47 8.57 -20.73
CA CYS A 235 30.55 7.11 -20.88
C CYS A 235 29.71 6.62 -22.08
N LYS A 236 30.15 6.92 -23.30
CA LYS A 236 29.37 6.72 -24.55
C LYS A 236 28.86 5.30 -24.81
N ASN A 237 29.47 4.29 -24.21
CA ASN A 237 29.09 2.89 -24.37
C ASN A 237 28.01 2.44 -23.36
N LEU A 238 27.58 3.30 -22.43
CA LEU A 238 26.57 2.94 -21.45
C LEU A 238 25.27 2.50 -22.14
N THR A 239 24.84 1.29 -21.79
CA THR A 239 23.56 0.69 -22.18
C THR A 239 22.58 0.67 -21.01
N VAL A 240 23.07 0.59 -19.76
CA VAL A 240 22.22 0.52 -18.57
C VAL A 240 22.75 1.42 -17.46
N ILE A 241 21.87 2.28 -16.96
CA ILE A 241 22.06 3.04 -15.71
C ILE A 241 20.93 2.64 -14.75
N GLY A 242 21.29 2.03 -13.62
CA GLY A 242 20.34 1.57 -12.60
C GLY A 242 20.68 2.11 -11.21
N LEU A 243 19.89 3.07 -10.73
CA LEU A 243 20.06 3.76 -9.44
C LEU A 243 18.77 3.77 -8.60
N ALA A 244 17.87 2.83 -8.88
CA ALA A 244 16.59 2.70 -8.18
C ALA A 244 16.76 2.38 -6.68
N ASP A 245 15.80 2.76 -5.84
CA ASP A 245 15.87 2.59 -4.37
C ASP A 245 17.19 3.13 -3.78
N THR A 246 17.43 4.41 -4.05
CA THR A 246 18.56 5.20 -3.50
C THR A 246 18.04 6.56 -3.04
N ARG A 247 18.91 7.41 -2.49
CA ARG A 247 18.61 8.82 -2.20
C ARG A 247 19.30 9.77 -3.17
N VAL A 248 19.58 9.30 -4.39
CA VAL A 248 20.06 10.17 -5.47
C VAL A 248 19.01 11.25 -5.72
N SER A 249 19.47 12.49 -5.78
CA SER A 249 18.63 13.70 -5.70
C SER A 249 18.97 14.73 -6.76
N GLY A 250 18.12 15.74 -6.93
CA GLY A 250 18.33 16.81 -7.91
C GLY A 250 17.86 16.42 -9.31
N SER A 251 18.22 17.22 -10.31
CA SER A 251 17.77 17.03 -11.69
C SER A 251 18.49 15.91 -12.41
N ILE A 252 17.78 15.27 -13.35
CA ILE A 252 18.39 14.39 -14.33
C ILE A 252 19.28 15.26 -15.24
N PRO A 253 20.57 14.96 -15.39
CA PRO A 253 21.48 15.80 -16.14
C PRO A 253 21.24 15.66 -17.65
N SER A 254 21.15 16.78 -18.37
CA SER A 254 20.94 16.81 -19.83
C SER A 254 22.06 16.12 -20.61
N SER A 255 23.25 16.00 -20.01
CA SER A 255 24.38 15.27 -20.58
C SER A 255 24.08 13.79 -20.85
N LEU A 256 23.12 13.17 -20.16
CA LEU A 256 22.70 11.79 -20.45
C LEU A 256 22.14 11.65 -21.87
N GLY A 257 21.63 12.73 -22.48
CA GLY A 257 21.22 12.75 -23.88
C GLY A 257 22.34 12.50 -24.89
N LYS A 258 23.62 12.51 -24.45
CA LYS A 258 24.77 12.11 -25.28
C LYS A 258 24.90 10.58 -25.41
N LEU A 259 24.24 9.82 -24.56
CA LEU A 259 24.36 8.36 -24.48
C LEU A 259 23.51 7.69 -25.56
N GLY A 260 24.03 7.69 -26.79
CA GLY A 260 23.33 7.12 -27.95
C GLY A 260 23.09 5.60 -27.86
N SER A 261 23.83 4.88 -27.02
CA SER A 261 23.69 3.44 -26.79
C SER A 261 22.83 3.08 -25.57
N LEU A 262 22.31 4.06 -24.83
CA LEU A 262 21.55 3.83 -23.61
C LEU A 262 20.23 3.13 -23.93
N GLN A 263 20.02 1.96 -23.34
CA GLN A 263 18.82 1.14 -23.50
C GLN A 263 17.91 1.20 -22.29
N THR A 264 18.47 1.29 -21.08
CA THR A 264 17.69 1.36 -19.84
C THR A 264 18.20 2.45 -18.93
N LEU A 265 17.32 3.40 -18.61
CA LEU A 265 17.50 4.36 -17.53
C LEU A 265 16.50 4.04 -16.42
N SER A 266 17.01 3.56 -15.28
CA SER A 266 16.20 3.11 -14.16
C SER A 266 16.59 3.84 -12.89
N VAL A 267 15.82 4.87 -12.54
CA VAL A 267 16.01 5.69 -11.33
C VAL A 267 14.65 5.95 -10.70
N TYR A 268 14.06 4.92 -10.10
CA TYR A 268 12.76 4.98 -9.43
C TYR A 268 12.90 4.84 -7.91
N THR A 269 11.90 5.29 -7.17
CA THR A 269 11.91 5.30 -5.68
C THR A 269 13.18 5.99 -5.19
N ALA A 270 13.42 7.21 -5.66
CA ALA A 270 14.58 8.02 -5.32
C ALA A 270 14.16 9.45 -4.93
N MET A 271 15.09 10.40 -4.96
CA MET A 271 14.84 11.80 -4.57
C MET A 271 15.04 12.75 -5.75
N LEU A 272 14.86 12.27 -6.99
CA LEU A 272 14.99 13.12 -8.18
C LEU A 272 13.94 14.23 -8.16
N SER A 273 14.33 15.39 -8.67
CA SER A 273 13.49 16.60 -8.70
C SER A 273 13.77 17.42 -9.95
N GLY A 274 12.90 18.37 -10.29
CA GLY A 274 13.06 19.17 -11.51
C GLY A 274 12.56 18.43 -12.74
N GLU A 275 12.84 18.97 -13.92
CA GLU A 275 12.23 18.49 -15.17
C GLU A 275 12.99 17.32 -15.78
N ILE A 276 12.28 16.50 -16.57
CA ILE A 276 12.90 15.53 -17.47
C ILE A 276 13.57 16.31 -18.61
N PRO A 277 14.89 16.22 -18.82
CA PRO A 277 15.58 16.98 -19.86
C PRO A 277 15.18 16.49 -21.25
N SER A 278 14.90 17.42 -22.17
CA SER A 278 14.50 17.10 -23.54
C SER A 278 15.60 16.38 -24.33
N GLU A 279 16.87 16.55 -23.93
CA GLU A 279 17.99 15.85 -24.51
C GLU A 279 17.92 14.32 -24.38
N LEU A 280 17.13 13.77 -23.44
CA LEU A 280 16.88 12.31 -23.39
C LEU A 280 16.22 11.78 -24.66
N GLY A 281 15.50 12.63 -25.42
CA GLY A 281 14.99 12.28 -26.74
C GLY A 281 16.08 11.97 -27.78
N ASN A 282 17.36 12.21 -27.49
CA ASN A 282 18.50 11.85 -28.34
C ASN A 282 19.06 10.44 -28.05
N CYS A 283 18.62 9.76 -26.99
CA CYS A 283 19.02 8.39 -26.66
C CYS A 283 18.30 7.39 -27.57
N SER A 284 18.65 7.34 -28.86
CA SER A 284 17.91 6.57 -29.89
C SER A 284 17.75 5.07 -29.63
N GLU A 285 18.58 4.50 -28.75
CA GLU A 285 18.53 3.09 -28.35
C GLU A 285 17.67 2.83 -27.09
N LEU A 286 17.04 3.85 -26.52
CA LEU A 286 16.33 3.73 -25.25
C LEU A 286 15.07 2.87 -25.40
N VAL A 287 15.01 1.82 -24.59
CA VAL A 287 13.92 0.82 -24.52
C VAL A 287 13.09 1.02 -23.26
N ASN A 288 13.75 1.27 -22.13
CA ASN A 288 13.14 1.34 -20.81
C ASN A 288 13.48 2.66 -20.14
N LEU A 289 12.44 3.45 -19.83
CA LEU A 289 12.57 4.67 -19.04
C LEU A 289 11.73 4.53 -17.77
N TYR A 290 12.41 4.29 -16.64
CA TYR A 290 11.77 4.13 -15.33
C TYR A 290 12.20 5.26 -14.40
N LEU A 291 11.28 6.20 -14.16
CA LEU A 291 11.51 7.38 -13.31
C LEU A 291 10.39 7.58 -12.27
N TYR A 292 9.58 6.55 -12.05
CA TYR A 292 8.46 6.59 -11.12
C TYR A 292 8.88 6.75 -9.65
N GLU A 293 7.94 7.17 -8.80
CA GLU A 293 8.19 7.44 -7.37
C GLU A 293 9.39 8.39 -7.13
N ASN A 294 9.31 9.60 -7.70
CA ASN A 294 10.26 10.69 -7.45
C ASN A 294 9.48 12.00 -7.22
N ALA A 295 10.16 13.14 -7.22
CA ALA A 295 9.59 14.49 -7.18
C ALA A 295 9.85 15.24 -8.50
N LEU A 296 9.84 14.53 -9.64
CA LEU A 296 10.03 15.15 -10.95
C LEU A 296 8.86 16.07 -11.28
N SER A 297 9.17 17.26 -11.77
CA SER A 297 8.20 18.32 -12.06
C SER A 297 8.23 18.68 -13.55
N GLY A 298 7.44 19.69 -13.94
CA GLY A 298 7.38 20.15 -15.34
C GLY A 298 6.62 19.19 -16.24
N SER A 299 6.67 19.43 -17.55
CA SER A 299 5.95 18.63 -18.54
C SER A 299 6.76 17.47 -19.10
N ILE A 300 6.06 16.44 -19.59
CA ILE A 300 6.68 15.36 -20.37
C ILE A 300 7.27 15.97 -21.67
N PRO A 301 8.58 15.85 -21.94
CA PRO A 301 9.19 16.44 -23.13
C PRO A 301 8.67 15.81 -24.43
N VAL A 302 8.34 16.64 -25.42
CA VAL A 302 7.86 16.19 -26.73
C VAL A 302 8.93 15.39 -27.48
N GLU A 303 10.21 15.65 -27.21
CA GLU A 303 11.35 14.96 -27.80
C GLU A 303 11.41 13.46 -27.46
N LEU A 304 10.76 13.01 -26.37
CA LEU A 304 10.65 11.58 -26.06
C LEU A 304 9.91 10.81 -27.17
N GLY A 305 9.05 11.48 -27.95
CA GLY A 305 8.39 10.89 -29.13
C GLY A 305 9.34 10.52 -30.28
N ARG A 306 10.64 10.85 -30.20
CA ARG A 306 11.66 10.41 -31.16
C ARG A 306 12.19 9.02 -30.88
N LEU A 307 11.93 8.47 -29.69
CA LEU A 307 12.47 7.20 -29.22
C LEU A 307 11.70 6.02 -29.80
N SER A 308 12.03 5.63 -31.03
CA SER A 308 11.31 4.58 -31.76
C SER A 308 11.44 3.18 -31.18
N LYS A 309 12.46 2.93 -30.34
CA LYS A 309 12.69 1.66 -29.63
C LYS A 309 12.09 1.62 -28.22
N LEU A 310 11.46 2.71 -27.77
CA LEU A 310 10.92 2.80 -26.41
C LEU A 310 9.77 1.80 -26.26
N GLU A 311 9.91 0.87 -25.34
CA GLU A 311 8.90 -0.15 -25.03
C GLU A 311 8.14 0.18 -23.75
N LYS A 312 8.82 0.78 -22.77
CA LYS A 312 8.25 1.05 -21.44
C LYS A 312 8.57 2.45 -20.97
N LEU A 313 7.52 3.23 -20.72
CA LEU A 313 7.56 4.58 -20.18
C LEU A 313 6.82 4.62 -18.83
N LEU A 314 7.58 4.57 -17.73
CA LEU A 314 7.02 4.53 -16.37
C LEU A 314 7.43 5.79 -15.60
N LEU A 315 6.48 6.72 -15.46
CA LEU A 315 6.67 8.02 -14.82
C LEU A 315 5.69 8.27 -13.65
N TRP A 316 4.98 7.23 -13.18
CA TRP A 316 3.95 7.37 -12.18
C TRP A 316 4.46 7.86 -10.82
N GLN A 317 3.59 8.49 -10.02
CA GLN A 317 3.91 9.07 -8.71
C GLN A 317 5.09 10.07 -8.79
N ASN A 318 4.81 11.20 -9.45
CA ASN A 318 5.68 12.37 -9.57
C ASN A 318 4.84 13.65 -9.48
N ASP A 319 5.47 14.82 -9.61
CA ASP A 319 4.83 16.14 -9.63
C ASP A 319 4.69 16.69 -11.07
N MET A 320 4.56 15.82 -12.08
CA MET A 320 4.52 16.26 -13.48
C MET A 320 3.21 16.99 -13.80
N VAL A 321 3.31 18.02 -14.65
CA VAL A 321 2.22 18.91 -15.07
C VAL A 321 2.15 19.01 -16.60
N GLY A 322 1.25 19.83 -17.13
CA GLY A 322 1.14 20.04 -18.59
C GLY A 322 0.35 18.93 -19.27
N VAL A 323 0.52 18.77 -20.59
CA VAL A 323 -0.25 17.81 -21.39
C VAL A 323 0.58 16.56 -21.71
N ILE A 324 -0.09 15.46 -22.04
CA ILE A 324 0.56 14.29 -22.66
C ILE A 324 0.86 14.64 -24.13
N PRO A 325 2.13 14.62 -24.59
CA PRO A 325 2.47 14.99 -25.97
C PRO A 325 1.90 14.03 -27.02
N GLU A 326 1.41 14.57 -28.14
CA GLU A 326 0.96 13.77 -29.29
C GLU A 326 2.12 12.97 -29.91
N GLU A 327 3.35 13.47 -29.81
CA GLU A 327 4.54 12.84 -30.35
C GLU A 327 4.86 11.48 -29.70
N ILE A 328 4.38 11.20 -28.49
CA ILE A 328 4.53 9.88 -27.85
C ILE A 328 3.85 8.78 -28.69
N GLY A 329 2.81 9.10 -29.45
CA GLY A 329 2.18 8.17 -30.39
C GLY A 329 3.08 7.73 -31.56
N ASN A 330 4.25 8.35 -31.76
CA ASN A 330 5.23 7.92 -32.75
C ASN A 330 6.15 6.78 -32.26
N CYS A 331 6.15 6.49 -30.95
CA CYS A 331 6.96 5.42 -30.36
C CYS A 331 6.28 4.06 -30.59
N SER A 332 6.34 3.55 -31.82
CA SER A 332 5.61 2.35 -32.26
C SER A 332 5.90 1.06 -31.48
N SER A 333 7.02 0.99 -30.76
CA SER A 333 7.39 -0.15 -29.92
C SER A 333 6.81 -0.10 -28.50
N LEU A 334 6.09 0.97 -28.11
CA LEU A 334 5.53 1.11 -26.77
C LEU A 334 4.55 -0.02 -26.48
N THR A 335 4.84 -0.75 -25.40
CA THR A 335 3.98 -1.80 -24.82
C THR A 335 3.33 -1.33 -23.53
N MET A 336 3.96 -0.40 -22.80
CA MET A 336 3.50 0.05 -21.49
C MET A 336 3.75 1.55 -21.31
N ILE A 337 2.69 2.28 -20.98
CA ILE A 337 2.70 3.68 -20.59
C ILE A 337 2.01 3.78 -19.22
N ASP A 338 2.77 4.17 -18.20
CA ASP A 338 2.21 4.49 -16.88
C ASP A 338 2.61 5.89 -16.44
N LEU A 339 1.61 6.77 -16.42
CA LEU A 339 1.71 8.18 -16.04
C LEU A 339 0.86 8.50 -14.81
N SER A 340 0.41 7.47 -14.07
CA SER A 340 -0.53 7.60 -12.96
C SER A 340 0.03 8.48 -11.84
N LEU A 341 -0.82 9.01 -10.95
CA LEU A 341 -0.42 9.77 -9.76
C LEU A 341 0.49 10.97 -10.11
N ASN A 342 -0.01 11.85 -10.98
CA ASN A 342 0.66 13.08 -11.37
C ASN A 342 -0.38 14.23 -11.43
N SER A 343 0.01 15.40 -11.95
CA SER A 343 -0.89 16.53 -12.21
C SER A 343 -1.03 16.82 -13.71
N LEU A 344 -0.99 15.78 -14.55
CA LEU A 344 -1.12 15.91 -16.01
C LEU A 344 -2.54 16.37 -16.38
N SER A 345 -2.63 17.15 -17.45
CA SER A 345 -3.85 17.79 -17.95
C SER A 345 -3.96 17.62 -19.47
N GLY A 346 -4.88 18.35 -20.12
CA GLY A 346 -5.14 18.19 -21.55
C GLY A 346 -5.99 16.96 -21.82
N SER A 347 -5.90 16.38 -23.03
CA SER A 347 -6.66 15.20 -23.43
C SER A 347 -5.77 13.99 -23.67
N ILE A 348 -6.35 12.79 -23.67
CA ILE A 348 -5.67 11.59 -24.18
C ILE A 348 -5.32 11.84 -25.66
N PRO A 349 -4.05 11.72 -26.07
CA PRO A 349 -3.65 12.01 -27.44
C PRO A 349 -4.36 11.14 -28.47
N PHE A 350 -4.76 11.73 -29.59
CA PHE A 350 -5.34 10.95 -30.67
C PHE A 350 -4.30 10.00 -31.27
N SER A 351 -3.02 10.39 -31.30
CA SER A 351 -1.94 9.55 -31.83
C SER A 351 -1.78 8.18 -31.15
N PHE A 352 -2.30 7.99 -29.93
CA PHE A 352 -2.18 6.72 -29.19
C PHE A 352 -2.89 5.55 -29.89
N GLY A 353 -3.85 5.83 -30.77
CA GLY A 353 -4.41 4.80 -31.66
C GLY A 353 -3.40 4.21 -32.66
N GLY A 354 -2.23 4.82 -32.84
CA GLY A 354 -1.13 4.28 -33.66
C GLY A 354 -0.23 3.28 -32.94
N LEU A 355 -0.34 3.16 -31.61
CA LEU A 355 0.50 2.30 -30.77
C LEU A 355 -0.04 0.86 -30.77
N VAL A 356 0.15 0.14 -31.86
CA VAL A 356 -0.43 -1.20 -32.07
C VAL A 356 0.11 -2.28 -31.13
N GLU A 357 1.30 -2.10 -30.58
CA GLU A 357 1.94 -3.00 -29.59
C GLU A 357 1.54 -2.65 -28.13
N LEU A 358 0.78 -1.57 -27.91
CA LEU A 358 0.43 -1.09 -26.58
C LEU A 358 -0.45 -2.10 -25.86
N GLN A 359 0.01 -2.56 -24.70
CA GLN A 359 -0.68 -3.53 -23.84
C GLN A 359 -1.26 -2.83 -22.62
N GLU A 360 -0.57 -1.86 -22.05
CA GLU A 360 -0.98 -1.20 -20.82
C GLU A 360 -0.91 0.33 -20.95
N LEU A 361 -2.06 0.97 -20.78
CA LEU A 361 -2.18 2.43 -20.70
C LEU A 361 -2.80 2.80 -19.36
N MET A 362 -2.00 3.42 -18.49
CA MET A 362 -2.37 3.80 -17.13
C MET A 362 -2.16 5.31 -16.94
N LEU A 363 -3.26 6.01 -16.70
CA LEU A 363 -3.33 7.47 -16.51
C LEU A 363 -4.02 7.84 -15.19
N SER A 364 -4.17 6.89 -14.27
CA SER A 364 -5.01 7.03 -13.08
C SER A 364 -4.54 8.17 -12.17
N ASP A 365 -5.46 8.86 -11.50
CA ASP A 365 -5.15 9.95 -10.56
C ASP A 365 -4.32 11.08 -11.21
N ASN A 366 -4.98 11.80 -12.12
CA ASN A 366 -4.44 12.96 -12.84
C ASN A 366 -5.57 13.99 -13.07
N ASN A 367 -5.27 15.05 -13.83
CA ASN A 367 -6.20 16.08 -14.24
C ASN A 367 -6.53 16.01 -15.76
N VAL A 368 -6.43 14.83 -16.37
CA VAL A 368 -6.71 14.60 -17.80
C VAL A 368 -8.19 14.83 -18.07
N SER A 369 -8.50 15.50 -19.17
CA SER A 369 -9.82 15.97 -19.57
C SER A 369 -10.14 15.57 -21.02
N GLY A 370 -11.22 16.11 -21.59
CA GLY A 370 -11.67 15.72 -22.94
C GLY A 370 -12.28 14.33 -22.97
N SER A 371 -12.50 13.76 -24.17
CA SER A 371 -13.14 12.46 -24.33
C SER A 371 -12.14 11.33 -24.57
N ILE A 372 -12.54 10.09 -24.27
CA ILE A 372 -11.79 8.90 -24.70
C ILE A 372 -11.81 8.85 -26.25
N PRO A 373 -10.65 8.89 -26.93
CA PRO A 373 -10.61 8.94 -28.38
C PRO A 373 -10.97 7.57 -28.96
N SER A 374 -11.90 7.53 -29.93
CA SER A 374 -12.42 6.26 -30.48
C SER A 374 -11.35 5.43 -31.17
N ASN A 375 -10.36 6.06 -31.79
CA ASN A 375 -9.26 5.38 -32.46
C ASN A 375 -8.28 4.68 -31.51
N LEU A 376 -8.40 4.85 -30.19
CA LEU A 376 -7.71 4.01 -29.21
C LEU A 376 -8.08 2.52 -29.39
N SER A 377 -9.23 2.22 -30.01
CA SER A 377 -9.60 0.86 -30.41
C SER A 377 -8.63 0.20 -31.40
N ASN A 378 -7.77 0.98 -32.07
CA ASN A 378 -6.75 0.46 -32.98
C ASN A 378 -5.54 -0.14 -32.25
N ALA A 379 -5.35 0.16 -30.96
CA ALA A 379 -4.36 -0.50 -30.11
C ALA A 379 -4.85 -1.92 -29.74
N THR A 380 -4.90 -2.82 -30.72
CA THR A 380 -5.55 -4.14 -30.58
C THR A 380 -4.87 -5.08 -29.59
N SER A 381 -3.62 -4.78 -29.20
CA SER A 381 -2.86 -5.49 -28.16
C SER A 381 -3.24 -5.07 -26.73
N LEU A 382 -4.11 -4.06 -26.56
CA LEU A 382 -4.40 -3.46 -25.26
C LEU A 382 -5.07 -4.47 -24.32
N LEU A 383 -4.41 -4.73 -23.19
CA LEU A 383 -4.82 -5.59 -22.09
C LEU A 383 -5.41 -4.78 -20.95
N GLN A 384 -4.82 -3.62 -20.65
CA GLN A 384 -5.22 -2.76 -19.55
C GLN A 384 -5.42 -1.32 -20.01
N LEU A 385 -6.60 -0.79 -19.74
CA LEU A 385 -6.94 0.61 -19.92
C LEU A 385 -7.41 1.18 -18.59
N GLN A 386 -6.55 1.95 -17.92
CA GLN A 386 -6.84 2.57 -16.63
C GLN A 386 -6.80 4.09 -16.77
N LEU A 387 -7.97 4.71 -16.68
CA LEU A 387 -8.24 6.13 -16.90
C LEU A 387 -8.92 6.77 -15.70
N ASP A 388 -8.98 6.08 -14.56
CA ASP A 388 -9.76 6.47 -13.41
C ASP A 388 -9.22 7.69 -12.67
N THR A 389 -10.07 8.34 -11.87
CA THR A 389 -9.73 9.54 -11.09
C THR A 389 -9.13 10.65 -11.95
N ASN A 390 -9.93 11.14 -12.90
CA ASN A 390 -9.57 12.19 -13.85
C ASN A 390 -10.77 13.13 -14.11
N GLN A 391 -10.67 14.00 -15.12
CA GLN A 391 -11.72 14.89 -15.61
C GLN A 391 -12.25 14.51 -17.00
N ILE A 392 -12.11 13.24 -17.40
CA ILE A 392 -12.50 12.75 -18.73
C ILE A 392 -14.03 12.80 -18.86
N SER A 393 -14.51 13.39 -19.95
CA SER A 393 -15.93 13.63 -20.22
C SER A 393 -16.39 13.00 -21.54
N GLY A 394 -17.65 13.20 -21.90
CA GLY A 394 -18.24 12.64 -23.12
C GLY A 394 -18.58 11.15 -23.00
N LEU A 395 -18.83 10.51 -24.14
CA LEU A 395 -19.31 9.13 -24.23
C LEU A 395 -18.16 8.13 -24.15
N ILE A 396 -18.45 6.92 -23.67
CA ILE A 396 -17.59 5.75 -23.87
C ILE A 396 -17.70 5.35 -25.36
N PRO A 397 -16.62 5.35 -26.16
CA PRO A 397 -16.69 4.99 -27.57
C PRO A 397 -17.12 3.53 -27.76
N PRO A 398 -18.13 3.23 -28.60
CA PRO A 398 -18.52 1.86 -28.88
C PRO A 398 -17.42 1.05 -29.57
N GLU A 399 -16.48 1.70 -30.26
CA GLU A 399 -15.33 1.09 -30.91
C GLU A 399 -14.40 0.36 -29.94
N LEU A 400 -14.38 0.74 -28.65
CA LEU A 400 -13.62 0.00 -27.63
C LEU A 400 -14.04 -1.47 -27.52
N GLY A 401 -15.27 -1.81 -27.94
CA GLY A 401 -15.74 -3.19 -28.06
C GLY A 401 -14.92 -4.07 -29.03
N GLN A 402 -14.07 -3.47 -29.88
CA GLN A 402 -13.16 -4.18 -30.78
C GLN A 402 -11.91 -4.72 -30.07
N LEU A 403 -11.61 -4.22 -28.86
CA LEU A 403 -10.45 -4.63 -28.06
C LEU A 403 -10.73 -6.00 -27.39
N SER A 404 -10.64 -7.08 -28.17
CA SER A 404 -10.96 -8.44 -27.71
C SER A 404 -9.99 -8.98 -26.64
N ASN A 405 -8.78 -8.44 -26.58
CA ASN A 405 -7.75 -8.78 -25.60
C ASN A 405 -7.88 -7.99 -24.28
N LEU A 406 -8.76 -6.98 -24.23
CA LEU A 406 -8.91 -6.11 -23.06
C LEU A 406 -9.37 -6.92 -21.85
N VAL A 407 -8.57 -6.89 -20.78
CA VAL A 407 -8.79 -7.60 -19.52
C VAL A 407 -9.33 -6.66 -18.45
N VAL A 408 -8.76 -5.45 -18.38
CA VAL A 408 -9.10 -4.44 -17.36
C VAL A 408 -9.49 -3.15 -18.06
N PHE A 409 -10.68 -2.64 -17.74
CA PHE A 409 -11.09 -1.30 -18.12
C PHE A 409 -11.61 -0.54 -16.90
N PHE A 410 -10.78 0.41 -16.42
CA PHE A 410 -11.12 1.31 -15.33
C PHE A 410 -11.24 2.73 -15.86
N ALA A 411 -12.40 3.36 -15.61
CA ALA A 411 -12.64 4.76 -15.90
C ALA A 411 -13.52 5.39 -14.81
N TRP A 412 -13.44 4.86 -13.58
CA TRP A 412 -14.22 5.35 -12.45
C TRP A 412 -13.75 6.75 -12.01
N GLN A 413 -14.62 7.50 -11.32
CA GLN A 413 -14.33 8.87 -10.85
C GLN A 413 -13.89 9.80 -12.00
N ASN A 414 -14.79 9.99 -12.97
CA ASN A 414 -14.64 10.87 -14.13
C ASN A 414 -15.95 11.63 -14.39
N GLN A 415 -16.08 12.24 -15.57
CA GLN A 415 -17.27 12.97 -16.04
C GLN A 415 -17.92 12.28 -17.24
N LEU A 416 -17.76 10.96 -17.40
CA LEU A 416 -18.32 10.20 -18.52
C LEU A 416 -19.85 10.22 -18.48
N GLU A 417 -20.47 10.35 -19.64
CA GLU A 417 -21.92 10.46 -19.81
C GLU A 417 -22.47 9.49 -20.86
N GLY A 418 -23.78 9.53 -21.07
CA GLY A 418 -24.49 8.65 -22.00
C GLY A 418 -24.57 7.20 -21.51
N SER A 419 -24.96 6.27 -22.39
CA SER A 419 -25.16 4.86 -22.05
C SER A 419 -23.88 4.04 -22.16
N ILE A 420 -23.75 3.01 -21.32
CA ILE A 420 -22.70 1.99 -21.49
C ILE A 420 -22.91 1.28 -22.86
N PRO A 421 -21.93 1.31 -23.78
CA PRO A 421 -22.08 0.69 -25.08
C PRO A 421 -22.25 -0.83 -24.98
N SER A 422 -23.25 -1.38 -25.69
CA SER A 422 -23.46 -2.83 -25.73
C SER A 422 -22.31 -3.58 -26.41
N SER A 423 -21.54 -2.89 -27.27
CA SER A 423 -20.35 -3.44 -27.92
C SER A 423 -19.24 -3.85 -26.95
N LEU A 424 -19.21 -3.33 -25.71
CA LEU A 424 -18.27 -3.80 -24.68
C LEU A 424 -18.48 -5.29 -24.34
N ALA A 425 -19.65 -5.86 -24.64
CA ALA A 425 -19.88 -7.31 -24.54
C ALA A 425 -19.06 -8.13 -25.55
N SER A 426 -18.43 -7.49 -26.54
CA SER A 426 -17.52 -8.14 -27.50
C SER A 426 -16.08 -8.25 -26.99
N CYS A 427 -15.72 -7.57 -25.89
CA CYS A 427 -14.43 -7.71 -25.21
C CYS A 427 -14.37 -9.06 -24.46
N ALA A 428 -14.19 -10.15 -25.19
CA ALA A 428 -14.32 -11.51 -24.66
C ALA A 428 -13.36 -11.84 -23.50
N SER A 429 -12.22 -11.14 -23.41
CA SER A 429 -11.22 -11.32 -22.35
C SER A 429 -11.48 -10.50 -21.09
N LEU A 430 -12.50 -9.64 -21.08
CA LEU A 430 -12.73 -8.67 -20.01
C LEU A 430 -13.01 -9.37 -18.68
N GLN A 431 -12.19 -9.04 -17.68
CA GLN A 431 -12.28 -9.57 -16.32
C GLN A 431 -12.78 -8.53 -15.32
N ALA A 432 -12.41 -7.26 -15.51
CA ALA A 432 -12.79 -6.19 -14.60
C ALA A 432 -13.23 -4.94 -15.37
N LEU A 433 -14.45 -4.49 -15.09
CA LEU A 433 -15.02 -3.25 -15.61
C LEU A 433 -15.44 -2.38 -14.44
N ASP A 434 -14.80 -1.22 -14.29
CA ASP A 434 -15.17 -0.21 -13.31
C ASP A 434 -15.44 1.14 -13.96
N LEU A 435 -16.70 1.54 -13.96
CA LEU A 435 -17.20 2.81 -14.50
C LEU A 435 -17.91 3.63 -13.42
N SER A 436 -17.62 3.33 -12.15
CA SER A 436 -18.26 3.95 -11.00
C SER A 436 -18.00 5.46 -10.93
N HIS A 437 -18.85 6.23 -10.25
CA HIS A 437 -18.64 7.67 -10.04
C HIS A 437 -18.48 8.46 -11.35
N ASN A 438 -19.49 8.36 -12.22
CA ASN A 438 -19.61 9.11 -13.47
C ASN A 438 -21.05 9.64 -13.61
N ALA A 439 -21.40 10.17 -14.78
CA ALA A 439 -22.75 10.59 -15.16
C ALA A 439 -23.41 9.62 -16.16
N LEU A 440 -23.10 8.33 -16.09
CA LEU A 440 -23.61 7.33 -17.04
C LEU A 440 -25.12 7.12 -16.85
N THR A 441 -25.84 6.98 -17.97
CA THR A 441 -27.29 6.82 -18.06
C THR A 441 -27.65 5.54 -18.85
N GLY A 442 -28.90 5.40 -19.29
CA GLY A 442 -29.37 4.22 -20.03
C GLY A 442 -29.53 3.00 -19.12
N SER A 443 -29.60 1.81 -19.71
CA SER A 443 -29.71 0.53 -18.99
C SER A 443 -28.40 -0.26 -19.05
N ILE A 444 -28.20 -1.19 -18.11
CA ILE A 444 -27.07 -2.12 -18.15
C ILE A 444 -27.22 -3.03 -19.39
N PRO A 445 -26.24 -3.08 -20.31
CA PRO A 445 -26.32 -3.96 -21.47
C PRO A 445 -26.31 -5.43 -21.05
N ALA A 446 -27.34 -6.18 -21.45
CA ALA A 446 -27.49 -7.60 -21.09
C ALA A 446 -26.30 -8.47 -21.55
N GLY A 447 -25.66 -8.10 -22.65
CA GLY A 447 -24.48 -8.79 -23.18
C GLY A 447 -23.28 -8.83 -22.21
N LEU A 448 -23.14 -7.87 -21.28
CA LEU A 448 -22.06 -7.88 -20.30
C LEU A 448 -22.12 -9.12 -19.39
N PHE A 449 -23.33 -9.63 -19.10
CA PHE A 449 -23.51 -10.83 -18.29
C PHE A 449 -23.23 -12.13 -19.06
N GLN A 450 -22.96 -12.05 -20.36
CA GLN A 450 -22.55 -13.21 -21.18
C GLN A 450 -21.01 -13.35 -21.25
N LEU A 451 -20.26 -12.36 -20.76
CA LEU A 451 -18.81 -12.41 -20.68
C LEU A 451 -18.37 -13.47 -19.67
N ARG A 452 -17.72 -14.52 -20.17
CA ARG A 452 -17.34 -15.69 -19.36
C ARG A 452 -16.22 -15.41 -18.36
N ASN A 453 -15.41 -14.38 -18.61
CA ASN A 453 -14.26 -14.05 -17.76
C ASN A 453 -14.54 -12.88 -16.80
N LEU A 454 -15.71 -12.24 -16.88
CA LEU A 454 -16.01 -11.05 -16.09
C LEU A 454 -16.19 -11.39 -14.61
N THR A 455 -15.24 -10.98 -13.78
CA THR A 455 -15.25 -11.22 -12.33
C THR A 455 -15.71 -10.00 -11.53
N LYS A 456 -15.47 -8.78 -12.04
CA LYS A 456 -15.81 -7.53 -11.36
C LYS A 456 -16.60 -6.62 -12.31
N LEU A 457 -17.84 -6.29 -11.92
CA LEU A 457 -18.66 -5.29 -12.59
C LEU A 457 -19.06 -4.22 -11.57
N LEU A 458 -18.46 -3.04 -11.70
CA LEU A 458 -18.58 -1.94 -10.75
C LEU A 458 -19.12 -0.71 -11.47
N LEU A 459 -20.35 -0.32 -11.13
CA LEU A 459 -21.10 0.77 -11.75
C LEU A 459 -21.69 1.72 -10.70
N ILE A 460 -21.15 1.72 -9.48
CA ILE A 460 -21.72 2.44 -8.33
C ILE A 460 -21.69 3.96 -8.57
N SER A 461 -22.72 4.68 -8.14
CA SER A 461 -22.79 6.15 -8.25
C SER A 461 -22.79 6.66 -9.69
N ASN A 462 -23.85 6.36 -10.42
CA ASN A 462 -24.16 6.87 -11.75
C ASN A 462 -25.67 7.22 -11.81
N ASP A 463 -26.17 7.53 -13.01
CA ASP A 463 -27.59 7.73 -13.29
C ASP A 463 -28.21 6.57 -14.10
N ILE A 464 -27.64 5.36 -13.98
CA ILE A 464 -28.09 4.17 -14.71
C ILE A 464 -29.51 3.79 -14.28
N SER A 465 -30.34 3.46 -15.26
CA SER A 465 -31.78 3.19 -15.14
C SER A 465 -32.14 1.83 -15.78
N GLY A 466 -33.43 1.59 -16.04
CA GLY A 466 -33.91 0.29 -16.51
C GLY A 466 -33.90 -0.76 -15.41
N SER A 467 -34.15 -2.02 -15.78
CA SER A 467 -34.13 -3.16 -14.86
C SER A 467 -32.80 -3.92 -14.93
N ILE A 468 -32.50 -4.70 -13.89
CA ILE A 468 -31.42 -5.69 -13.94
C ILE A 468 -31.81 -6.77 -14.97
N PRO A 469 -31.02 -7.01 -16.05
CA PRO A 469 -31.35 -8.00 -17.06
C PRO A 469 -31.36 -9.43 -16.50
N PRO A 470 -32.30 -10.31 -16.90
CA PRO A 470 -32.32 -11.71 -16.47
C PRO A 470 -31.09 -12.50 -16.93
N GLU A 471 -30.39 -12.04 -17.97
CA GLU A 471 -29.11 -12.59 -18.43
C GLU A 471 -28.01 -12.56 -17.36
N ILE A 472 -28.21 -11.82 -16.26
CA ILE A 472 -27.34 -11.87 -15.08
C ILE A 472 -27.05 -13.30 -14.62
N GLY A 473 -28.01 -14.22 -14.74
CA GLY A 473 -27.83 -15.63 -14.38
C GLY A 473 -26.81 -16.39 -15.23
N ASN A 474 -26.39 -15.84 -16.39
CA ASN A 474 -25.36 -16.42 -17.25
C ASN A 474 -23.93 -16.11 -16.77
N SER A 475 -23.77 -15.14 -15.87
CA SER A 475 -22.46 -14.65 -15.43
C SER A 475 -21.90 -15.48 -14.28
N GLY A 476 -21.57 -16.75 -14.55
CA GLY A 476 -21.08 -17.69 -13.54
C GLY A 476 -19.71 -17.33 -12.92
N SER A 477 -18.93 -16.47 -13.58
CA SER A 477 -17.61 -16.00 -13.15
C SER A 477 -17.64 -14.76 -12.27
N LEU A 478 -18.79 -14.08 -12.14
CA LEU A 478 -18.89 -12.83 -11.41
C LEU A 478 -18.66 -13.05 -9.91
N VAL A 479 -17.68 -12.34 -9.36
CA VAL A 479 -17.30 -12.38 -7.94
C VAL A 479 -17.80 -11.13 -7.21
N ARG A 480 -17.77 -9.97 -7.88
CA ARG A 480 -18.17 -8.69 -7.29
C ARG A 480 -19.06 -7.90 -8.25
N LEU A 481 -20.30 -7.66 -7.81
CA LEU A 481 -21.27 -6.84 -8.51
C LEU A 481 -21.67 -5.64 -7.65
N ARG A 482 -21.42 -4.43 -8.16
CA ARG A 482 -21.82 -3.19 -7.48
C ARG A 482 -22.59 -2.29 -8.42
N LEU A 483 -23.87 -2.14 -8.14
CA LEU A 483 -24.82 -1.30 -8.86
C LEU A 483 -25.41 -0.20 -7.97
N GLY A 484 -24.85 -0.01 -6.77
CA GLY A 484 -25.40 0.91 -5.78
C GLY A 484 -25.47 2.38 -6.25
N ASN A 485 -26.33 3.17 -5.62
CA ASN A 485 -26.50 4.60 -5.90
C ASN A 485 -26.74 4.89 -7.39
N ASN A 486 -27.82 4.36 -7.93
CA ASN A 486 -28.26 4.54 -9.31
C ASN A 486 -29.80 4.78 -9.35
N ARG A 487 -30.41 4.71 -10.53
CA ARG A 487 -31.86 4.86 -10.76
C ARG A 487 -32.51 3.57 -11.26
N ILE A 488 -31.93 2.41 -10.94
CA ILE A 488 -32.40 1.09 -11.42
C ILE A 488 -33.78 0.80 -10.83
N ILE A 489 -34.70 0.35 -11.67
CA ILE A 489 -36.10 0.02 -11.35
C ILE A 489 -36.38 -1.48 -11.55
N GLY A 490 -37.62 -1.90 -11.28
CA GLY A 490 -38.03 -3.29 -11.46
C GLY A 490 -37.61 -4.18 -10.29
N THR A 491 -37.72 -5.50 -10.47
CA THR A 491 -37.42 -6.48 -9.42
C THR A 491 -35.97 -6.97 -9.50
N ILE A 492 -35.48 -7.58 -8.41
CA ILE A 492 -34.29 -8.43 -8.48
C ILE A 492 -34.70 -9.71 -9.24
N PRO A 493 -34.10 -10.02 -10.40
CA PRO A 493 -34.48 -11.20 -11.19
C PRO A 493 -34.11 -12.50 -10.46
N LYS A 494 -34.96 -13.52 -10.54
CA LYS A 494 -34.70 -14.84 -9.93
C LYS A 494 -33.44 -15.50 -10.49
N GLU A 495 -33.06 -15.15 -11.71
CA GLU A 495 -31.86 -15.60 -12.39
C GLU A 495 -30.57 -15.20 -11.65
N VAL A 496 -30.64 -14.26 -10.69
CA VAL A 496 -29.52 -13.94 -9.77
C VAL A 496 -28.93 -15.19 -9.11
N GLY A 497 -29.75 -16.23 -8.86
CA GLY A 497 -29.30 -17.50 -8.31
C GLY A 497 -28.33 -18.30 -9.19
N GLY A 498 -28.09 -17.87 -10.44
CA GLY A 498 -27.08 -18.40 -11.35
C GLY A 498 -25.65 -17.92 -11.05
N LEU A 499 -25.48 -16.86 -10.24
CA LEU A 499 -24.19 -16.26 -9.91
C LEU A 499 -23.43 -17.07 -8.86
N LYS A 500 -22.91 -18.24 -9.23
CA LYS A 500 -22.32 -19.22 -8.30
C LYS A 500 -21.03 -18.76 -7.61
N SER A 501 -20.26 -17.90 -8.26
CA SER A 501 -18.98 -17.39 -7.72
C SER A 501 -19.13 -16.06 -6.97
N LEU A 502 -20.36 -15.53 -6.85
CA LEU A 502 -20.59 -14.18 -6.35
C LEU A 502 -20.35 -14.10 -4.85
N ASN A 503 -19.42 -13.23 -4.49
CA ASN A 503 -19.01 -12.97 -3.11
C ASN A 503 -19.63 -11.68 -2.56
N PHE A 504 -19.74 -10.65 -3.40
CA PHE A 504 -20.14 -9.32 -2.99
C PHE A 504 -21.20 -8.75 -3.93
N LEU A 505 -22.38 -8.48 -3.38
CA LEU A 505 -23.53 -7.91 -4.08
C LEU A 505 -23.96 -6.60 -3.41
N ASP A 506 -23.90 -5.50 -4.15
CA ASP A 506 -24.34 -4.18 -3.71
C ASP A 506 -25.33 -3.60 -4.74
N LEU A 507 -26.60 -3.56 -4.36
CA LEU A 507 -27.73 -3.01 -5.10
C LEU A 507 -28.34 -1.79 -4.39
N SER A 508 -27.62 -1.25 -3.40
CA SER A 508 -28.12 -0.22 -2.48
C SER A 508 -28.52 1.07 -3.19
N SER A 509 -29.38 1.88 -2.56
CA SER A 509 -29.71 3.23 -3.05
C SER A 509 -30.16 3.27 -4.52
N ASN A 510 -31.18 2.47 -4.83
CA ASN A 510 -31.81 2.39 -6.15
C ASN A 510 -33.33 2.56 -6.02
N ARG A 511 -34.10 2.20 -7.05
CA ARG A 511 -35.56 2.21 -7.07
C ARG A 511 -36.13 0.80 -7.29
N LEU A 512 -35.40 -0.23 -6.88
CA LEU A 512 -35.83 -1.63 -6.99
C LEU A 512 -37.10 -1.86 -6.17
N SER A 513 -38.01 -2.68 -6.67
CA SER A 513 -39.33 -2.97 -6.10
C SER A 513 -39.62 -4.47 -6.10
N GLY A 514 -40.75 -4.88 -5.50
CA GLY A 514 -41.13 -6.29 -5.39
C GLY A 514 -40.34 -7.03 -4.30
N SER A 515 -40.54 -8.34 -4.21
CA SER A 515 -39.88 -9.20 -3.23
C SER A 515 -38.47 -9.60 -3.65
N VAL A 516 -37.61 -9.87 -2.66
CA VAL A 516 -36.32 -10.53 -2.90
C VAL A 516 -36.58 -11.98 -3.29
N PRO A 517 -36.06 -12.48 -4.43
CA PRO A 517 -36.31 -13.85 -4.88
C PRO A 517 -35.63 -14.89 -3.97
N ASP A 518 -36.29 -16.03 -3.75
CA ASP A 518 -35.73 -17.13 -2.94
C ASP A 518 -34.43 -17.67 -3.55
N GLU A 519 -34.27 -17.58 -4.88
CA GLU A 519 -33.09 -18.04 -5.61
C GLU A 519 -31.80 -17.32 -5.22
N ILE A 520 -31.85 -16.17 -4.52
CA ILE A 520 -30.65 -15.52 -3.97
C ILE A 520 -29.87 -16.45 -3.02
N GLY A 521 -30.57 -17.37 -2.34
CA GLY A 521 -29.96 -18.40 -1.50
C GLY A 521 -29.13 -19.43 -2.25
N ASN A 522 -29.19 -19.45 -3.60
CA ASN A 522 -28.40 -20.35 -4.45
C ASN A 522 -27.00 -19.81 -4.77
N CYS A 523 -26.66 -18.57 -4.37
CA CYS A 523 -25.35 -17.96 -4.53
C CYS A 523 -24.45 -18.28 -3.33
N SER A 524 -24.00 -19.53 -3.23
CA SER A 524 -23.38 -20.10 -2.02
C SER A 524 -22.13 -19.37 -1.50
N GLU A 525 -21.42 -18.63 -2.36
CA GLU A 525 -20.19 -17.91 -2.01
C GLU A 525 -20.42 -16.49 -1.47
N LEU A 526 -21.68 -16.04 -1.36
CA LEU A 526 -22.02 -14.70 -0.91
C LEU A 526 -21.54 -14.45 0.53
N GLN A 527 -20.74 -13.41 0.68
CA GLN A 527 -20.26 -12.89 1.97
C GLN A 527 -20.86 -11.52 2.28
N MET A 528 -21.20 -10.72 1.28
CA MET A 528 -21.84 -9.42 1.48
C MET A 528 -23.02 -9.22 0.54
N VAL A 529 -24.16 -8.86 1.15
CA VAL A 529 -25.38 -8.45 0.46
C VAL A 529 -25.83 -7.11 1.02
N ASP A 530 -25.85 -6.11 0.15
CA ASP A 530 -26.43 -4.79 0.44
C ASP A 530 -27.53 -4.50 -0.57
N ILE A 531 -28.77 -4.49 -0.10
CA ILE A 531 -29.98 -4.15 -0.86
C ILE A 531 -30.71 -2.95 -0.23
N SER A 532 -30.00 -2.18 0.60
CA SER A 532 -30.57 -1.07 1.37
C SER A 532 -31.08 0.06 0.50
N ASN A 533 -31.93 0.92 1.07
CA ASN A 533 -32.41 2.15 0.43
C ASN A 533 -33.03 1.92 -0.95
N ASN A 534 -34.08 1.10 -0.99
CA ASN A 534 -34.84 0.75 -2.17
C ASN A 534 -36.36 0.78 -1.86
N LYS A 535 -37.19 0.22 -2.75
CA LYS A 535 -38.63 0.03 -2.55
C LYS A 535 -38.99 -1.46 -2.46
N LEU A 536 -38.06 -2.31 -1.99
CA LEU A 536 -38.30 -3.75 -1.88
C LEU A 536 -39.36 -4.02 -0.80
N GLU A 537 -40.25 -4.97 -1.09
CA GLU A 537 -41.42 -5.28 -0.27
C GLU A 537 -41.55 -6.79 -0.03
N GLY A 538 -42.62 -7.21 0.65
CA GLY A 538 -42.82 -8.61 1.04
C GLY A 538 -41.95 -9.00 2.24
N GLY A 539 -41.85 -10.32 2.49
CA GLY A 539 -41.05 -10.86 3.59
C GLY A 539 -39.58 -11.05 3.20
N LEU A 540 -38.69 -11.07 4.20
CA LEU A 540 -37.31 -11.53 4.00
C LEU A 540 -37.31 -13.03 3.67
N PRO A 541 -36.70 -13.46 2.55
CA PRO A 541 -36.75 -14.85 2.12
C PRO A 541 -35.95 -15.76 3.05
N ASN A 542 -36.53 -16.90 3.43
CA ASN A 542 -35.89 -17.88 4.30
C ASN A 542 -34.62 -18.46 3.68
N SER A 543 -34.52 -18.48 2.34
CA SER A 543 -33.40 -19.05 1.59
C SER A 543 -32.07 -18.32 1.83
N ILE A 544 -32.08 -17.07 2.30
CA ILE A 544 -30.85 -16.37 2.72
C ILE A 544 -30.11 -17.15 3.80
N SER A 545 -30.82 -17.93 4.64
CA SER A 545 -30.20 -18.81 5.65
C SER A 545 -29.34 -19.94 5.08
N SER A 546 -29.39 -20.19 3.76
CA SER A 546 -28.49 -21.12 3.06
C SER A 546 -27.10 -20.54 2.81
N LEU A 547 -26.93 -19.21 2.91
CA LEU A 547 -25.67 -18.50 2.69
C LEU A 547 -24.78 -18.57 3.93
N SER A 548 -24.22 -19.74 4.23
CA SER A 548 -23.43 -19.98 5.45
C SER A 548 -22.19 -19.08 5.59
N GLY A 549 -21.65 -18.59 4.46
CA GLY A 549 -20.53 -17.64 4.41
C GLY A 549 -20.92 -16.18 4.61
N LEU A 550 -22.21 -15.84 4.73
CA LEU A 550 -22.68 -14.44 4.75
C LEU A 550 -22.17 -13.71 5.99
N GLN A 551 -21.45 -12.62 5.78
CA GLN A 551 -20.85 -11.77 6.81
C GLN A 551 -21.58 -10.44 6.97
N VAL A 552 -22.13 -9.89 5.90
CA VAL A 552 -22.86 -8.60 5.94
C VAL A 552 -24.18 -8.75 5.22
N LEU A 553 -25.26 -8.42 5.92
CA LEU A 553 -26.59 -8.27 5.34
C LEU A 553 -27.14 -6.89 5.71
N ASP A 554 -27.25 -6.02 4.71
CA ASP A 554 -27.95 -4.75 4.81
C ASP A 554 -29.20 -4.77 3.94
N ALA A 555 -30.36 -4.71 4.59
CA ALA A 555 -31.66 -4.55 3.94
C ALA A 555 -32.44 -3.37 4.53
N SER A 556 -31.73 -2.42 5.13
CA SER A 556 -32.32 -1.20 5.73
C SER A 556 -33.01 -0.31 4.68
N LEU A 557 -33.85 0.61 5.14
CA LEU A 557 -34.51 1.62 4.28
C LEU A 557 -35.29 0.98 3.11
N ASN A 558 -36.19 0.06 3.42
CA ASN A 558 -37.06 -0.61 2.45
C ASN A 558 -38.51 -0.68 2.98
N GLN A 559 -39.36 -1.48 2.34
CA GLN A 559 -40.75 -1.71 2.71
C GLN A 559 -40.99 -3.17 3.14
N PHE A 560 -39.98 -3.84 3.70
CA PHE A 560 -40.12 -5.22 4.14
C PHE A 560 -41.15 -5.35 5.26
N VAL A 561 -41.97 -6.40 5.19
CA VAL A 561 -43.06 -6.69 6.14
C VAL A 561 -42.93 -8.13 6.67
N GLY A 562 -43.73 -8.45 7.68
CA GLY A 562 -43.74 -9.78 8.29
C GLY A 562 -42.57 -10.01 9.25
N PRO A 563 -42.43 -11.24 9.77
CA PRO A 563 -41.43 -11.55 10.80
C PRO A 563 -40.02 -11.66 10.23
N ILE A 564 -39.03 -11.36 11.08
CA ILE A 564 -37.64 -11.75 10.83
C ILE A 564 -37.56 -13.29 10.84
N PRO A 565 -37.05 -13.95 9.78
CA PRO A 565 -36.94 -15.39 9.74
C PRO A 565 -36.10 -15.98 10.88
N ALA A 566 -36.69 -16.92 11.65
CA ALA A 566 -35.95 -17.63 12.68
C ALA A 566 -34.78 -18.46 12.11
N SER A 567 -34.85 -18.85 10.83
CA SER A 567 -33.77 -19.56 10.14
C SER A 567 -32.47 -18.75 10.01
N PHE A 568 -32.52 -17.41 10.15
CA PHE A 568 -31.32 -16.56 10.06
C PHE A 568 -30.34 -16.81 11.21
N GLY A 569 -30.77 -17.46 12.30
CA GLY A 569 -29.85 -17.99 13.32
C GLY A 569 -28.81 -19.00 12.79
N ARG A 570 -28.99 -19.52 11.56
CA ARG A 570 -27.98 -20.38 10.88
C ARG A 570 -26.81 -19.60 10.29
N LEU A 571 -26.91 -18.28 10.19
CA LEU A 571 -25.88 -17.40 9.61
C LEU A 571 -24.77 -17.12 10.64
N VAL A 572 -24.04 -18.16 11.01
CA VAL A 572 -23.02 -18.10 12.07
C VAL A 572 -21.84 -17.17 11.74
N SER A 573 -21.61 -16.91 10.45
CA SER A 573 -20.56 -16.01 9.95
C SER A 573 -20.98 -14.53 9.90
N LEU A 574 -22.25 -14.22 10.22
CA LEU A 574 -22.81 -12.89 10.08
C LEU A 574 -22.19 -11.94 11.11
N ASN A 575 -21.51 -10.90 10.62
CA ASN A 575 -20.84 -9.87 11.41
C ASN A 575 -21.71 -8.61 11.54
N LYS A 576 -22.40 -8.23 10.47
CA LYS A 576 -23.27 -7.04 10.44
C LYS A 576 -24.64 -7.41 9.90
N PHE A 577 -25.67 -7.10 10.68
CA PHE A 577 -27.05 -7.34 10.31
C PHE A 577 -27.87 -6.07 10.51
N MET A 578 -28.28 -5.45 9.40
CA MET A 578 -28.95 -4.15 9.38
C MET A 578 -30.28 -4.27 8.64
N LEU A 579 -31.38 -4.05 9.36
CA LEU A 579 -32.75 -4.12 8.87
C LEU A 579 -33.55 -2.84 9.18
N SER A 580 -32.85 -1.76 9.55
CA SER A 580 -33.51 -0.57 10.07
C SER A 580 -34.40 0.11 9.05
N LYS A 581 -35.42 0.85 9.53
CA LYS A 581 -36.37 1.61 8.69
C LYS A 581 -37.08 0.72 7.66
N ASN A 582 -37.81 -0.27 8.18
CA ASN A 582 -38.70 -1.15 7.44
C ASN A 582 -40.06 -1.23 8.16
N SER A 583 -40.94 -2.14 7.74
CA SER A 583 -42.22 -2.45 8.40
C SER A 583 -42.26 -3.88 8.94
N LEU A 584 -41.10 -4.42 9.37
CA LEU A 584 -40.99 -5.77 9.92
C LEU A 584 -41.77 -5.86 11.24
N SER A 585 -42.48 -6.97 11.43
CA SER A 585 -43.38 -7.19 12.55
C SER A 585 -43.07 -8.49 13.30
N GLY A 586 -43.85 -8.82 14.32
CA GLY A 586 -43.59 -9.99 15.16
C GLY A 586 -42.46 -9.78 16.16
N SER A 587 -42.05 -10.86 16.84
CA SER A 587 -41.00 -10.82 17.85
C SER A 587 -39.61 -10.97 17.23
N ILE A 588 -38.59 -10.42 17.91
CA ILE A 588 -37.19 -10.72 17.58
C ILE A 588 -36.95 -12.23 17.81
N PRO A 589 -36.49 -13.00 16.81
CA PRO A 589 -36.26 -14.44 16.97
C PRO A 589 -35.12 -14.72 17.95
N SER A 590 -35.34 -15.57 18.95
CA SER A 590 -34.30 -15.99 19.89
C SER A 590 -33.14 -16.73 19.20
N SER A 591 -33.41 -17.36 18.06
CA SER A 591 -32.39 -18.03 17.25
C SER A 591 -31.29 -17.10 16.73
N LEU A 592 -31.50 -15.77 16.68
CA LEU A 592 -30.43 -14.81 16.36
C LEU A 592 -29.27 -14.87 17.36
N GLY A 593 -29.52 -15.34 18.59
CA GLY A 593 -28.46 -15.60 19.58
C GLY A 593 -27.44 -16.67 19.14
N LEU A 594 -27.71 -17.42 18.06
CA LEU A 594 -26.77 -18.38 17.48
C LEU A 594 -25.78 -17.74 16.50
N CYS A 595 -25.99 -16.49 16.08
CA CYS A 595 -25.08 -15.75 15.20
C CYS A 595 -23.87 -15.27 16.00
N SER A 596 -22.98 -16.19 16.39
CA SER A 596 -21.88 -15.94 17.32
C SER A 596 -20.85 -14.91 16.87
N SER A 597 -20.77 -14.62 15.56
CA SER A 597 -19.83 -13.64 14.99
C SER A 597 -20.39 -12.22 14.91
N LEU A 598 -21.65 -12.01 15.30
CA LEU A 598 -22.36 -10.76 15.06
C LEU A 598 -21.81 -9.62 15.93
N GLN A 599 -21.32 -8.58 15.27
CA GLN A 599 -20.71 -7.39 15.88
C GLN A 599 -21.64 -6.17 15.86
N LEU A 600 -22.51 -6.08 14.85
CA LEU A 600 -23.48 -5.00 14.68
C LEU A 600 -24.86 -5.59 14.38
N LEU A 601 -25.83 -5.24 15.21
CA LEU A 601 -27.25 -5.56 14.99
C LEU A 601 -28.08 -4.26 15.02
N ASP A 602 -28.66 -3.90 13.88
CA ASP A 602 -29.58 -2.76 13.78
C ASP A 602 -30.97 -3.22 13.28
N LEU A 603 -31.93 -3.23 14.19
CA LEU A 603 -33.34 -3.57 13.94
C LEU A 603 -34.25 -2.34 14.10
N SER A 604 -33.67 -1.14 14.16
CA SER A 604 -34.40 0.07 14.53
C SER A 604 -35.46 0.50 13.53
N SER A 605 -36.43 1.30 13.96
CA SER A 605 -37.49 1.86 13.08
C SER A 605 -38.24 0.77 12.33
N ASN A 606 -38.85 -0.15 13.08
CA ASN A 606 -39.69 -1.24 12.59
C ASN A 606 -40.98 -1.34 13.43
N GLN A 607 -41.76 -2.41 13.25
CA GLN A 607 -42.98 -2.71 14.00
C GLN A 607 -42.80 -3.92 14.91
N LEU A 608 -41.58 -4.15 15.42
CA LEU A 608 -41.26 -5.32 16.24
C LEU A 608 -41.94 -5.22 17.61
N VAL A 609 -42.47 -6.35 18.08
CA VAL A 609 -43.22 -6.50 19.34
C VAL A 609 -42.61 -7.59 20.22
N GLY A 610 -43.17 -7.81 21.41
CA GLY A 610 -42.66 -8.83 22.34
C GLY A 610 -41.49 -8.31 23.16
N THR A 611 -40.72 -9.21 23.76
CA THR A 611 -39.59 -8.89 24.64
C THR A 611 -38.25 -8.97 23.91
N ILE A 612 -37.20 -8.37 24.46
CA ILE A 612 -35.82 -8.59 24.02
C ILE A 612 -35.43 -10.04 24.42
N PRO A 613 -35.09 -10.94 23.47
CA PRO A 613 -34.72 -12.32 23.81
C PRO A 613 -33.40 -12.37 24.58
N THR A 614 -33.35 -13.17 25.66
CA THR A 614 -32.14 -13.36 26.47
C THR A 614 -30.98 -13.95 25.66
N GLU A 615 -31.30 -14.71 24.61
CA GLU A 615 -30.33 -15.33 23.71
C GLU A 615 -29.49 -14.31 22.94
N LEU A 616 -30.00 -13.10 22.65
CA LEU A 616 -29.19 -12.04 22.03
C LEU A 616 -28.02 -11.62 22.91
N CYS A 617 -28.16 -11.71 24.24
CA CYS A 617 -27.10 -11.39 25.18
C CYS A 617 -25.98 -12.45 25.19
N LYS A 618 -26.18 -13.62 24.55
CA LYS A 618 -25.13 -14.64 24.39
C LYS A 618 -24.13 -14.32 23.28
N ILE A 619 -24.39 -13.29 22.48
CA ILE A 619 -23.53 -12.89 21.36
C ILE A 619 -22.41 -11.99 21.90
N GLU A 620 -21.38 -12.59 22.50
CA GLU A 620 -20.24 -11.84 23.07
C GLU A 620 -19.43 -11.04 22.02
N ALA A 621 -19.62 -11.35 20.73
CA ALA A 621 -19.02 -10.62 19.62
C ALA A 621 -19.69 -9.25 19.35
N LEU A 622 -20.85 -8.93 19.95
CA LEU A 622 -21.53 -7.64 19.80
C LEU A 622 -20.69 -6.51 20.41
N GLU A 623 -19.81 -5.95 19.60
CA GLU A 623 -18.88 -4.89 19.98
C GLU A 623 -19.30 -3.52 19.42
N ILE A 624 -19.81 -3.48 18.18
CA ILE A 624 -20.00 -2.21 17.47
C ILE A 624 -21.30 -1.53 17.92
N ALA A 625 -22.45 -2.17 17.70
CA ALA A 625 -23.73 -1.57 18.06
C ALA A 625 -24.85 -2.61 18.19
N LEU A 626 -25.75 -2.36 19.14
CA LEU A 626 -27.06 -2.97 19.25
C LEU A 626 -28.11 -1.86 19.22
N ASN A 627 -28.81 -1.73 18.11
CA ASN A 627 -29.84 -0.71 17.92
C ASN A 627 -31.22 -1.37 17.72
N LEU A 628 -32.08 -1.22 18.72
CA LEU A 628 -33.46 -1.72 18.74
C LEU A 628 -34.49 -0.59 18.80
N SER A 629 -34.06 0.65 18.60
CA SER A 629 -34.88 1.84 18.78
C SER A 629 -36.08 1.91 17.82
N TYR A 630 -37.08 2.74 18.15
CA TYR A 630 -38.26 2.96 17.31
C TYR A 630 -38.97 1.66 16.92
N ASN A 631 -39.38 0.89 17.94
CA ASN A 631 -40.17 -0.33 17.81
C ASN A 631 -41.30 -0.33 18.86
N ALA A 632 -41.99 -1.44 19.02
CA ALA A 632 -43.01 -1.64 20.04
C ALA A 632 -42.62 -2.74 21.04
N LEU A 633 -41.31 -2.86 21.33
CA LEU A 633 -40.78 -3.84 22.29
C LEU A 633 -41.27 -3.54 23.71
N THR A 634 -41.54 -4.59 24.47
CA THR A 634 -42.15 -4.57 25.81
C THR A 634 -41.33 -5.41 26.79
N GLY A 635 -41.68 -5.41 28.07
CA GLY A 635 -40.98 -6.15 29.10
C GLY A 635 -39.69 -5.46 29.55
N GLN A 636 -38.91 -6.17 30.35
CA GLN A 636 -37.69 -5.64 30.98
C GLN A 636 -36.45 -5.90 30.13
N ILE A 637 -35.39 -5.12 30.35
CA ILE A 637 -34.06 -5.43 29.81
C ILE A 637 -33.58 -6.73 30.48
N PRO A 638 -33.20 -7.78 29.72
CA PRO A 638 -32.65 -9.01 30.28
C PRO A 638 -31.43 -8.73 31.17
N SER A 639 -31.34 -9.40 32.33
CA SER A 639 -30.18 -9.31 33.23
C SER A 639 -28.88 -9.71 32.53
N GLU A 640 -28.98 -10.66 31.60
CA GLU A 640 -27.90 -11.21 30.82
C GLU A 640 -27.24 -10.16 29.93
N ILE A 641 -27.87 -9.01 29.64
CA ILE A 641 -27.26 -7.96 28.81
C ILE A 641 -25.88 -7.52 29.33
N SER A 642 -25.62 -7.68 30.64
CA SER A 642 -24.32 -7.42 31.26
C SER A 642 -23.16 -8.24 30.67
N THR A 643 -23.43 -9.36 30.00
CA THR A 643 -22.41 -10.19 29.32
C THR A 643 -21.87 -9.53 28.05
N LEU A 644 -22.60 -8.57 27.46
CA LEU A 644 -22.17 -7.82 26.27
C LEU A 644 -21.14 -6.73 26.62
N ASN A 645 -20.12 -7.10 27.41
CA ASN A 645 -19.18 -6.16 27.98
C ASN A 645 -18.31 -5.43 26.94
N LYS A 646 -18.24 -5.90 25.68
CA LYS A 646 -17.54 -5.24 24.57
C LYS A 646 -18.40 -4.20 23.83
N LEU A 647 -19.69 -4.13 24.11
CA LEU A 647 -20.63 -3.31 23.35
C LEU A 647 -20.31 -1.81 23.50
N SER A 648 -20.17 -1.12 22.37
CA SER A 648 -19.86 0.32 22.29
C SER A 648 -21.11 1.19 22.19
N ILE A 649 -22.12 0.77 21.42
CA ILE A 649 -23.35 1.55 21.20
C ILE A 649 -24.58 0.70 21.54
N LEU A 650 -25.45 1.22 22.40
CA LEU A 650 -26.73 0.63 22.72
C LEU A 650 -27.85 1.66 22.58
N ASP A 651 -28.77 1.43 21.66
CA ASP A 651 -29.95 2.28 21.49
C ASP A 651 -31.23 1.46 21.62
N LEU A 652 -31.97 1.74 22.68
CA LEU A 652 -33.26 1.12 23.02
C LEU A 652 -34.41 2.14 22.96
N SER A 653 -34.15 3.35 22.47
CA SER A 653 -35.09 4.47 22.55
C SER A 653 -36.39 4.22 21.78
N HIS A 654 -37.45 4.96 22.11
CA HIS A 654 -38.75 4.87 21.43
C HIS A 654 -39.31 3.44 21.36
N ASN A 655 -39.49 2.84 22.54
CA ASN A 655 -40.09 1.52 22.72
C ASN A 655 -41.11 1.57 23.88
N LYS A 656 -41.60 0.40 24.33
CA LYS A 656 -42.48 0.24 25.49
C LYS A 656 -41.81 -0.59 26.59
N LEU A 657 -40.47 -0.53 26.67
CA LEU A 657 -39.70 -1.29 27.66
C LEU A 657 -39.93 -0.73 29.06
N GLU A 658 -39.90 -1.59 30.06
CA GLU A 658 -40.19 -1.28 31.46
C GLU A 658 -39.12 -1.86 32.41
N GLY A 659 -39.32 -1.73 33.71
CA GLY A 659 -38.35 -2.16 34.72
C GLY A 659 -37.21 -1.14 34.94
N SER A 660 -36.11 -1.60 35.51
CA SER A 660 -34.97 -0.74 35.88
C SER A 660 -33.80 -0.85 34.91
N LEU A 661 -32.93 0.17 34.89
CA LEU A 661 -31.69 0.19 34.09
C LEU A 661 -30.51 -0.52 34.77
N ALA A 662 -30.69 -1.16 35.93
CA ALA A 662 -29.64 -1.85 36.67
C ALA A 662 -28.84 -2.89 35.85
N PRO A 663 -29.44 -3.68 34.92
CA PRO A 663 -28.68 -4.62 34.09
C PRO A 663 -27.57 -3.99 33.23
N LEU A 664 -27.69 -2.71 32.90
CA LEU A 664 -26.71 -1.98 32.08
C LEU A 664 -25.49 -1.49 32.88
N ALA A 665 -25.51 -1.63 34.21
CA ALA A 665 -24.48 -1.09 35.09
C ALA A 665 -23.08 -1.68 34.84
N ALA A 666 -23.00 -2.91 34.34
CA ALA A 666 -21.77 -3.66 34.11
C ALA A 666 -21.19 -3.48 32.68
N LEU A 667 -21.80 -2.65 31.83
CA LEU A 667 -21.34 -2.40 30.46
C LEU A 667 -20.25 -1.31 30.43
N ASP A 668 -19.03 -1.67 30.87
CA ASP A 668 -17.93 -0.72 31.06
C ASP A 668 -17.36 -0.11 29.76
N ASN A 669 -17.56 -0.76 28.61
CA ASN A 669 -17.08 -0.28 27.30
C ASN A 669 -18.12 0.51 26.51
N LEU A 670 -19.31 0.72 27.07
CA LEU A 670 -20.36 1.46 26.39
C LEU A 670 -19.97 2.93 26.24
N VAL A 671 -19.93 3.41 24.99
CA VAL A 671 -19.61 4.79 24.62
C VAL A 671 -20.89 5.61 24.45
N SER A 672 -21.94 4.99 23.92
CA SER A 672 -23.23 5.64 23.67
C SER A 672 -24.39 4.78 24.16
N LEU A 673 -25.30 5.40 24.91
CA LEU A 673 -26.53 4.79 25.40
C LEU A 673 -27.70 5.74 25.20
N ASN A 674 -28.74 5.28 24.54
CA ASN A 674 -30.02 5.99 24.46
C ASN A 674 -31.17 5.07 24.89
N VAL A 675 -31.90 5.48 25.94
CA VAL A 675 -33.04 4.74 26.51
C VAL A 675 -34.30 5.60 26.57
N SER A 676 -34.29 6.76 25.90
CA SER A 676 -35.38 7.73 25.90
C SER A 676 -36.67 7.14 25.33
N TYR A 677 -37.80 7.76 25.64
CA TYR A 677 -39.13 7.40 25.17
C TYR A 677 -39.48 5.92 25.40
N ASN A 678 -39.33 5.47 26.64
CA ASN A 678 -39.74 4.16 27.14
C ASN A 678 -40.60 4.30 28.41
N ASN A 679 -40.89 3.18 29.07
CA ASN A 679 -41.58 3.11 30.35
C ASN A 679 -40.65 2.65 31.49
N PHE A 680 -39.36 2.96 31.41
CA PHE A 680 -38.39 2.62 32.44
C PHE A 680 -38.69 3.35 33.76
N THR A 681 -38.36 2.69 34.86
CA THR A 681 -38.59 3.17 36.22
C THR A 681 -37.41 2.90 37.15
N GLY A 682 -37.33 3.63 38.26
CA GLY A 682 -36.30 3.42 39.27
C GLY A 682 -35.05 4.30 39.10
N TYR A 683 -33.99 3.93 39.82
CA TYR A 683 -32.74 4.70 39.93
C TYR A 683 -31.77 4.41 38.79
N LEU A 684 -30.93 5.38 38.47
CA LEU A 684 -29.82 5.22 37.52
C LEU A 684 -28.65 4.51 38.23
N PRO A 685 -27.96 3.56 37.56
CA PRO A 685 -26.73 2.99 38.09
C PRO A 685 -25.65 4.05 38.31
N ASP A 686 -24.91 3.96 39.42
CA ASP A 686 -23.87 4.93 39.75
C ASP A 686 -22.52 4.58 39.12
N ASN A 687 -22.39 4.80 37.81
CA ASN A 687 -21.13 4.61 37.10
C ASN A 687 -20.82 5.78 36.16
N LYS A 688 -19.62 5.78 35.56
CA LYS A 688 -19.15 6.88 34.70
C LYS A 688 -20.09 7.16 33.52
N LEU A 689 -20.61 6.11 32.88
CA LEU A 689 -21.53 6.21 31.74
C LEU A 689 -22.79 7.00 32.13
N PHE A 690 -23.54 6.54 33.14
CA PHE A 690 -24.82 7.16 33.52
C PHE A 690 -24.68 8.59 34.07
N ARG A 691 -23.51 8.94 34.62
CA ARG A 691 -23.19 10.32 35.02
C ARG A 691 -22.92 11.26 33.84
N GLN A 692 -22.56 10.70 32.68
CA GLN A 692 -22.21 11.46 31.47
C GLN A 692 -23.36 11.51 30.44
N LEU A 693 -24.44 10.77 30.62
CA LEU A 693 -25.60 10.79 29.71
C LEU A 693 -26.26 12.16 29.68
N ALA A 694 -26.67 12.59 28.49
CA ALA A 694 -27.47 13.80 28.35
C ALA A 694 -28.89 13.54 28.86
N ALA A 695 -29.56 14.59 29.33
CA ALA A 695 -30.98 14.48 29.73
C ALA A 695 -31.88 13.99 28.58
N ALA A 696 -31.49 14.28 27.33
CA ALA A 696 -32.19 13.81 26.13
C ALA A 696 -32.17 12.28 26.01
N ASP A 697 -31.07 11.61 26.41
CA ASP A 697 -30.92 10.15 26.31
C ASP A 697 -31.81 9.38 27.30
N LEU A 698 -32.43 10.08 28.26
CA LEU A 698 -33.32 9.54 29.30
C LEU A 698 -34.77 10.04 29.17
N GLU A 699 -35.03 10.99 28.27
CA GLU A 699 -36.30 11.71 28.14
C GLU A 699 -37.48 10.75 27.94
N GLY A 700 -38.72 11.17 28.25
CA GLY A 700 -39.93 10.38 27.96
C GLY A 700 -40.21 9.23 28.93
N ASN A 701 -39.24 8.79 29.74
CA ASN A 701 -39.46 7.82 30.81
C ASN A 701 -40.05 8.48 32.05
N LYS A 702 -41.30 8.16 32.39
CA LYS A 702 -42.02 8.83 33.50
C LYS A 702 -41.61 8.37 34.90
N GLY A 703 -41.08 7.15 35.03
CA GLY A 703 -40.74 6.57 36.32
C GLY A 703 -39.25 6.54 36.65
N LEU A 704 -38.38 6.99 35.73
CA LEU A 704 -36.98 7.26 36.05
C LEU A 704 -36.93 8.52 36.93
N CYS A 705 -36.10 8.49 37.98
CA CYS A 705 -36.19 9.40 39.12
C CYS A 705 -36.54 10.87 38.79
N THR A 706 -37.72 11.28 39.26
CA THR A 706 -38.22 12.66 39.32
C THR A 706 -38.43 13.06 40.78
N GLN A 707 -37.70 14.10 41.23
CA GLN A 707 -37.68 14.76 42.56
C GLN A 707 -36.83 14.17 43.70
N GLY A 708 -35.78 14.92 44.08
CA GLY A 708 -35.24 14.98 45.46
C GLY A 708 -33.90 14.30 45.73
N ASN A 709 -32.79 14.91 45.26
CA ASN A 709 -31.39 14.70 45.67
C ASN A 709 -30.88 13.26 45.90
N SER A 710 -30.79 12.49 44.82
CA SER A 710 -29.66 11.62 44.42
C SER A 710 -30.21 10.47 43.56
N CYS A 711 -30.13 10.61 42.22
CA CYS A 711 -30.66 9.63 41.26
C CYS A 711 -29.85 8.33 41.17
N PHE A 712 -28.84 8.17 42.03
CA PHE A 712 -27.86 7.10 41.98
C PHE A 712 -28.04 6.15 43.18
N LEU A 713 -27.83 4.85 42.95
CA LEU A 713 -27.84 3.82 43.99
C LEU A 713 -26.71 4.06 45.01
N SER A 714 -26.97 4.88 46.03
CA SER A 714 -26.06 5.05 47.17
C SER A 714 -26.52 4.19 48.34
N ASN A 715 -25.68 3.23 48.74
CA ASN A 715 -25.71 2.70 50.10
C ASN A 715 -25.12 3.78 51.01
N VAL A 716 -25.93 4.41 51.88
CA VAL A 716 -25.59 4.83 53.26
C VAL A 716 -26.70 5.73 53.84
N ALA A 717 -26.94 5.49 55.13
CA ALA A 717 -27.94 6.13 55.98
C ALA A 717 -27.55 7.54 56.50
N ARG A 718 -28.61 8.24 56.98
CA ARG A 718 -28.69 9.28 58.02
C ARG A 718 -28.48 10.78 57.67
N SER A 719 -29.43 11.53 58.24
CA SER A 719 -29.54 12.99 58.46
C SER A 719 -29.99 13.80 57.23
N GLY A 720 -30.97 14.70 57.27
CA GLY A 720 -31.78 15.25 58.36
C GLY A 720 -32.01 16.75 58.07
N LEU A 721 -33.28 17.16 57.95
CA LEU A 721 -33.83 18.54 58.09
C LEU A 721 -33.42 19.53 56.95
N ASN A 722 -34.24 20.44 56.41
CA ASN A 722 -35.43 21.15 56.89
C ASN A 722 -36.32 21.64 55.71
N ASN A 723 -37.61 21.79 56.02
CA ASN A 723 -38.64 22.45 55.21
C ASN A 723 -38.51 23.98 55.22
N ALA A 724 -39.02 24.61 54.15
CA ALA A 724 -39.99 25.74 54.15
C ALA A 724 -39.67 26.84 53.12
N ASP A 725 -40.68 27.11 52.28
CA ASP A 725 -41.16 28.44 51.85
C ASP A 725 -41.50 28.57 50.35
N SER A 726 -42.51 27.80 49.95
CA SER A 726 -43.31 28.03 48.75
C SER A 726 -44.37 29.13 49.00
N ALA A 727 -43.99 30.41 48.89
CA ALA A 727 -44.98 31.50 48.82
C ALA A 727 -44.54 32.78 48.07
N LYS A 728 -43.42 32.76 47.33
CA LYS A 728 -42.90 33.97 46.63
C LYS A 728 -42.72 33.84 45.10
N ARG A 729 -43.16 32.74 44.47
CA ARG A 729 -42.89 32.48 43.03
C ARG A 729 -43.92 33.08 42.05
N SER A 730 -45.12 33.44 42.49
CA SER A 730 -46.21 33.87 41.59
C SER A 730 -46.09 35.32 41.06
N ARG A 731 -45.28 36.18 41.70
CA ARG A 731 -45.15 37.60 41.29
C ARG A 731 -43.99 37.88 40.31
N ARG A 732 -43.00 36.99 40.20
CA ARG A 732 -41.82 37.16 39.32
C ARG A 732 -42.07 36.74 37.87
N ILE A 733 -43.02 35.83 37.63
CA ILE A 733 -43.31 35.29 36.29
C ILE A 733 -44.02 36.33 35.40
N LYS A 734 -44.88 37.19 35.98
CA LYS A 734 -45.61 38.23 35.22
C LYS A 734 -44.72 39.38 34.76
N LEU A 735 -43.63 39.68 35.48
CA LEU A 735 -42.65 40.70 35.10
C LEU A 735 -41.68 40.21 34.00
N ALA A 736 -41.33 38.92 34.00
CA ALA A 736 -40.42 38.33 33.02
C ALA A 736 -41.02 38.27 31.60
N VAL A 737 -42.33 38.02 31.48
CA VAL A 737 -43.01 37.92 30.17
C VAL A 737 -43.11 39.27 29.46
N VAL A 738 -43.33 40.36 30.19
CA VAL A 738 -43.38 41.71 29.61
C VAL A 738 -41.99 42.17 29.15
N LEU A 739 -40.94 41.85 29.93
CA LEU A 739 -39.54 42.15 29.59
C LEU A 739 -39.08 41.41 28.33
N LEU A 740 -39.47 40.15 28.16
CA LEU A 740 -39.14 39.36 26.97
C LEU A 740 -39.78 39.93 25.71
N ILE A 741 -41.05 40.33 25.75
CA ILE A 741 -41.74 40.91 24.59
C ILE A 741 -41.09 42.23 24.15
N THR A 742 -40.68 43.07 25.11
CA THR A 742 -39.98 44.33 24.79
C THR A 742 -38.59 44.11 24.20
N MET A 743 -37.88 43.05 24.63
CA MET A 743 -36.54 42.74 24.11
C MET A 743 -36.57 42.20 22.69
N THR A 744 -37.58 41.39 22.35
CA THR A 744 -37.74 40.84 21.00
C THR A 744 -38.04 41.95 19.98
N ILE A 745 -38.86 42.93 20.35
CA ILE A 745 -39.17 44.07 19.47
C ILE A 745 -37.92 44.95 19.26
N ALA A 746 -37.12 45.17 20.31
CA ALA A 746 -35.86 45.91 20.20
C ALA A 746 -34.82 45.20 19.31
N MET A 747 -34.74 43.87 19.39
CA MET A 747 -33.85 43.05 18.55
C MET A 747 -34.23 43.11 17.06
N VAL A 748 -35.52 43.15 16.74
CA VAL A 748 -36.01 43.28 15.35
C VAL A 748 -35.73 44.68 14.80
N VAL A 749 -35.88 45.73 15.61
CA VAL A 749 -35.56 47.10 15.21
C VAL A 749 -34.05 47.29 15.03
N MET A 750 -33.22 46.74 15.92
CA MET A 750 -31.76 46.77 15.74
C MET A 750 -31.30 45.92 14.55
N GLY A 751 -31.93 44.77 14.29
CA GLY A 751 -31.66 43.94 13.12
C GLY A 751 -31.96 44.65 11.81
N THR A 752 -33.08 45.37 11.74
CA THR A 752 -33.44 46.17 10.55
C THR A 752 -32.50 47.37 10.35
N ILE A 753 -32.09 48.05 11.42
CA ILE A 753 -31.10 49.14 11.35
C ILE A 753 -29.70 48.62 10.95
N ALA A 754 -29.28 47.46 11.44
CA ALA A 754 -28.01 46.82 11.09
C ALA A 754 -27.96 46.41 9.61
N VAL A 755 -29.07 45.88 9.07
CA VAL A 755 -29.19 45.54 7.64
C VAL A 755 -29.16 46.80 6.76
N ILE A 756 -29.75 47.90 7.22
CA ILE A 756 -29.72 49.19 6.52
C ILE A 756 -28.33 49.83 6.56
N ARG A 757 -27.58 49.68 7.66
CA ARG A 757 -26.18 50.14 7.76
C ARG A 757 -25.22 49.26 6.96
N ALA A 758 -25.37 47.95 6.99
CA ALA A 758 -24.54 47.01 6.24
C ALA A 758 -24.64 47.19 4.72
N ARG A 759 -25.80 47.64 4.21
CA ARG A 759 -25.97 47.97 2.79
C ARG A 759 -25.31 49.29 2.35
N ARG A 760 -24.76 50.09 3.28
CA ARG A 760 -24.14 51.39 2.97
C ARG A 760 -22.62 51.44 3.11
N THR A 761 -21.97 50.36 3.54
CA THR A 761 -20.52 50.33 3.82
C THR A 761 -19.83 49.15 3.14
N ILE A 762 -19.99 49.02 1.82
CA ILE A 762 -19.11 48.19 0.98
C ILE A 762 -18.41 49.14 0.00
N GLY A 763 -17.21 49.53 0.40
CA GLY A 763 -16.23 50.33 -0.32
C GLY A 763 -15.03 50.45 0.62
N ASP A 764 -13.91 49.88 0.17
CA ASP A 764 -12.56 49.90 0.78
C ASP A 764 -12.34 48.95 1.99
N ASP A 765 -11.55 47.88 1.84
CA ASP A 765 -10.08 47.87 1.81
C ASP A 765 -9.51 46.44 1.91
N ASP A 766 -8.30 46.27 1.36
CA ASP A 766 -7.48 45.06 1.23
C ASP A 766 -6.68 44.68 2.50
N GLU A 767 -6.26 43.40 2.51
CA GLU A 767 -5.09 42.77 3.17
C GLU A 767 -4.81 42.93 4.69
N SER A 768 -4.67 41.78 5.39
CA SER A 768 -3.43 41.39 6.11
C SER A 768 -3.56 40.04 6.82
N GLU A 769 -2.49 39.26 6.74
CA GLU A 769 -2.24 38.03 7.48
C GLU A 769 -2.04 38.26 8.99
N ILE A 770 -2.14 37.15 9.73
CA ILE A 770 -1.70 36.91 11.13
C ILE A 770 -2.74 37.26 12.21
N GLY A 771 -3.29 36.22 12.84
CA GLY A 771 -3.78 36.32 14.23
C GLY A 771 -5.07 35.55 14.54
N GLY A 772 -4.90 34.34 15.09
CA GLY A 772 -5.80 33.60 15.97
C GLY A 772 -7.29 33.93 16.01
N ASN A 773 -8.12 33.02 15.50
CA ASN A 773 -9.43 32.71 16.06
C ASN A 773 -9.70 31.21 15.90
N SER A 774 -9.52 30.48 17.01
CA SER A 774 -9.69 29.03 17.11
C SER A 774 -11.15 28.65 16.87
N TRP A 775 -11.45 28.03 15.73
CA TRP A 775 -12.69 27.29 15.56
C TRP A 775 -12.75 26.16 16.60
N PRO A 776 -13.87 25.96 17.34
CA PRO A 776 -13.98 24.87 18.30
C PRO A 776 -13.83 23.53 17.57
N TRP A 777 -12.93 22.68 18.08
CA TRP A 777 -12.70 21.34 17.53
C TRP A 777 -13.86 20.42 17.90
N GLN A 778 -14.42 19.76 16.88
CA GLN A 778 -15.36 18.66 17.08
C GLN A 778 -14.56 17.36 17.16
N PHE A 779 -14.89 16.50 18.12
CA PHE A 779 -14.18 15.25 18.38
C PHE A 779 -15.17 14.11 18.55
N THR A 780 -14.99 13.06 17.75
CA THR A 780 -15.80 11.84 17.79
C THR A 780 -14.87 10.65 18.08
N PRO A 781 -14.79 10.18 19.34
CA PRO A 781 -14.07 8.97 19.67
C PRO A 781 -14.92 7.73 19.31
N PHE A 782 -14.33 6.74 18.64
CA PHE A 782 -15.01 5.46 18.34
C PHE A 782 -14.71 4.37 19.37
N GLN A 783 -13.92 4.71 20.39
CA GLN A 783 -13.58 3.88 21.53
C GLN A 783 -13.19 4.77 22.72
N LYS A 784 -12.97 4.16 23.88
CA LYS A 784 -12.39 4.88 25.02
C LYS A 784 -10.95 5.29 24.71
N LEU A 785 -10.69 6.59 24.65
CA LEU A 785 -9.38 7.18 24.44
C LEU A 785 -8.90 7.89 25.71
N ASN A 786 -7.61 7.79 26.01
CA ASN A 786 -7.01 8.33 27.23
C ASN A 786 -6.04 9.49 26.93
N PHE A 787 -6.36 10.27 25.89
CA PHE A 787 -5.64 11.47 25.45
C PHE A 787 -6.63 12.54 24.95
N SER A 788 -6.17 13.79 24.87
CA SER A 788 -6.94 14.98 24.46
C SER A 788 -6.58 15.43 23.04
N VAL A 789 -7.47 16.19 22.40
CA VAL A 789 -7.21 16.75 21.05
C VAL A 789 -6.02 17.72 21.10
N GLU A 790 -5.85 18.47 22.18
CA GLU A 790 -4.74 19.39 22.37
C GLU A 790 -3.38 18.68 22.38
N GLN A 791 -3.31 17.45 22.90
CA GLN A 791 -2.10 16.62 22.83
C GLN A 791 -1.81 16.19 21.40
N VAL A 792 -2.85 15.75 20.66
CA VAL A 792 -2.73 15.39 19.24
C VAL A 792 -2.21 16.55 18.40
N LEU A 793 -2.73 17.75 18.61
CA LEU A 793 -2.34 18.94 17.85
C LEU A 793 -0.87 19.35 18.06
N LYS A 794 -0.31 19.12 19.25
CA LYS A 794 1.12 19.38 19.53
C LYS A 794 2.06 18.47 18.72
N CYS A 795 1.58 17.29 18.31
CA CYS A 795 2.36 16.34 17.54
C CYS A 795 2.35 16.60 16.02
N LEU A 796 1.52 17.54 15.52
CA LEU A 796 1.40 17.85 14.09
C LEU A 796 2.51 18.77 13.59
N VAL A 797 3.76 18.33 13.71
CA VAL A 797 4.97 19.04 13.27
C VAL A 797 5.74 18.20 12.25
N ASP A 798 6.51 18.84 11.36
CA ASP A 798 7.19 18.15 10.25
C ASP A 798 8.13 17.02 10.70
N GLY A 799 8.76 17.15 11.87
CA GLY A 799 9.63 16.11 12.44
C GLY A 799 8.91 14.81 12.84
N ASN A 800 7.57 14.83 12.90
CA ASN A 800 6.75 13.68 13.25
C ASN A 800 6.07 13.03 12.03
N VAL A 801 6.31 13.53 10.81
CA VAL A 801 5.71 12.97 9.60
C VAL A 801 6.27 11.58 9.32
N ILE A 802 5.39 10.60 9.21
CA ILE A 802 5.71 9.19 8.91
C ILE A 802 5.19 8.73 7.55
N GLY A 803 4.41 9.56 6.85
CA GLY A 803 3.95 9.27 5.50
C GLY A 803 3.21 10.44 4.89
N LYS A 804 3.26 10.56 3.56
CA LYS A 804 2.48 11.52 2.75
C LYS A 804 1.85 10.77 1.59
N GLY A 805 0.59 11.07 1.27
CA GLY A 805 -0.09 10.46 0.13
C GLY A 805 -1.23 11.33 -0.40
N CYS A 806 -1.93 10.83 -1.43
CA CYS A 806 -2.98 11.56 -2.16
C CYS A 806 -4.09 12.14 -1.25
N SER A 807 -4.36 11.53 -0.10
CA SER A 807 -5.41 11.99 0.82
C SER A 807 -4.92 12.84 1.99
N GLY A 808 -3.61 12.96 2.23
CA GLY A 808 -3.09 13.77 3.34
C GLY A 808 -1.70 13.38 3.84
N VAL A 809 -1.32 13.97 4.98
CA VAL A 809 -0.06 13.70 5.70
C VAL A 809 -0.34 12.91 6.97
N VAL A 810 0.44 11.87 7.23
CA VAL A 810 0.36 11.03 8.44
C VAL A 810 1.49 11.39 9.40
N TYR A 811 1.14 11.67 10.65
CA TYR A 811 2.05 12.01 11.73
C TYR A 811 2.06 10.90 12.77
N ARG A 812 3.23 10.60 13.34
CA ARG A 812 3.38 9.84 14.58
C ARG A 812 3.14 10.78 15.75
N ALA A 813 2.23 10.43 16.64
CA ALA A 813 1.89 11.25 17.79
C ALA A 813 2.10 10.47 19.10
N ASP A 814 3.10 10.88 19.88
CA ASP A 814 3.36 10.37 21.22
C ASP A 814 2.49 11.10 22.23
N MET A 815 1.63 10.35 22.92
CA MET A 815 0.78 10.89 23.97
C MET A 815 1.53 10.89 25.31
N ASP A 816 1.17 11.82 26.21
CA ASP A 816 1.81 11.95 27.54
C ASP A 816 1.69 10.68 28.41
N ASN A 817 0.73 9.80 28.09
CA ASN A 817 0.49 8.53 28.77
C ASN A 817 1.36 7.37 28.23
N GLY A 818 2.24 7.62 27.25
CA GLY A 818 3.10 6.63 26.60
C GLY A 818 2.47 5.90 25.40
N GLU A 819 1.21 6.18 25.08
CA GLU A 819 0.52 5.65 23.90
C GLU A 819 1.02 6.36 22.64
N VAL A 820 1.24 5.60 21.56
CA VAL A 820 1.66 6.13 20.26
C VAL A 820 0.55 5.89 19.26
N ILE A 821 0.07 6.95 18.62
CA ILE A 821 -0.97 6.88 17.59
C ILE A 821 -0.49 7.45 16.26
N ALA A 822 -1.15 7.05 15.17
CA ALA A 822 -0.97 7.66 13.86
C ALA A 822 -2.10 8.66 13.59
N VAL A 823 -1.76 9.88 13.21
CA VAL A 823 -2.72 10.96 12.95
C VAL A 823 -2.60 11.39 11.50
N LYS A 824 -3.64 11.11 10.71
CA LYS A 824 -3.71 11.52 9.31
C LYS A 824 -4.43 12.86 9.21
N LYS A 825 -3.71 13.89 8.79
CA LYS A 825 -4.24 15.21 8.43
C LYS A 825 -4.57 15.23 6.95
N LEU A 826 -5.86 15.38 6.64
CA LEU A 826 -6.30 15.44 5.25
C LEU A 826 -5.94 16.79 4.62
N TRP A 827 -5.73 16.80 3.30
CA TRP A 827 -5.52 18.03 2.55
C TRP A 827 -6.76 18.95 2.65
N PRO A 828 -6.58 20.27 2.64
CA PRO A 828 -7.72 21.20 2.56
C PRO A 828 -8.50 20.93 1.26
N THR A 829 -9.80 20.67 1.35
CA THR A 829 -10.68 20.64 0.17
C THR A 829 -10.67 22.01 -0.50
N THR A 830 -10.20 22.09 -1.74
CA THR A 830 -10.21 23.29 -2.59
C THR A 830 -11.64 23.74 -2.89
N MET A 831 -12.23 24.55 -2.01
CA MET A 831 -13.45 25.33 -2.27
C MET A 831 -13.33 26.69 -1.56
N ALA A 832 -12.66 27.63 -2.21
CA ALA A 832 -12.78 29.04 -1.89
C ALA A 832 -12.70 29.86 -3.18
N THR A 833 -13.81 29.93 -3.92
CA THR A 833 -14.25 31.09 -4.70
C THR A 833 -15.66 30.81 -5.26
N THR A 834 -16.69 31.39 -4.65
CA THR A 834 -17.68 32.30 -5.26
C THR A 834 -18.96 32.39 -4.42
N ASN A 835 -19.45 33.62 -4.36
CA ASN A 835 -20.53 34.19 -3.55
C ASN A 835 -21.78 33.33 -3.34
N GLY A 836 -22.30 33.42 -2.11
CA GLY A 836 -23.48 32.71 -1.67
C GLY A 836 -24.79 33.20 -2.28
N THR A 837 -25.70 32.24 -2.49
CA THR A 837 -27.09 32.28 -2.03
C THR A 837 -27.65 30.85 -2.00
N SER A 838 -28.65 30.64 -1.14
CA SER A 838 -29.46 29.42 -0.90
C SER A 838 -28.76 28.19 -0.31
N GLU A 839 -29.17 27.87 0.92
CA GLU A 839 -29.19 26.50 1.45
C GLU A 839 -29.94 25.57 0.49
N GLU A 840 -29.49 24.31 0.49
CA GLU A 840 -29.93 23.15 -0.29
C GLU A 840 -29.37 22.99 -1.72
N LYS A 841 -28.62 21.89 -1.89
CA LYS A 841 -28.08 21.27 -3.12
C LYS A 841 -26.71 21.77 -3.62
N SER A 842 -25.65 21.37 -2.93
CA SER A 842 -24.40 21.00 -3.62
C SER A 842 -24.03 19.56 -3.26
N GLY A 843 -24.15 18.68 -4.25
CA GLY A 843 -23.92 17.24 -4.15
C GLY A 843 -22.44 16.86 -4.22
N VAL A 844 -21.58 17.53 -3.45
CA VAL A 844 -20.23 17.03 -3.19
C VAL A 844 -20.31 16.18 -1.93
N ARG A 845 -20.24 14.86 -2.10
CA ARG A 845 -20.12 13.91 -0.99
C ARG A 845 -19.02 14.39 -0.06
N ASP A 846 -19.34 14.62 1.21
CA ASP A 846 -18.34 14.88 2.25
C ASP A 846 -17.53 13.59 2.44
N SER A 847 -16.45 13.43 1.68
CA SER A 847 -15.58 12.25 1.65
C SER A 847 -15.09 11.90 3.05
N PHE A 848 -14.82 12.92 3.87
CA PHE A 848 -14.52 12.76 5.28
C PHE A 848 -15.68 12.13 6.07
N SER A 849 -16.92 12.59 5.91
CA SER A 849 -18.07 11.96 6.59
C SER A 849 -18.32 10.54 6.11
N ALA A 850 -18.12 10.25 4.82
CA ALA A 850 -18.22 8.91 4.27
C ALA A 850 -17.10 8.00 4.82
N GLU A 851 -15.87 8.48 4.87
CA GLU A 851 -14.70 7.77 5.41
C GLU A 851 -14.84 7.55 6.93
N VAL A 852 -15.27 8.56 7.69
CA VAL A 852 -15.55 8.44 9.13
C VAL A 852 -16.68 7.44 9.41
N ARG A 853 -17.79 7.47 8.65
CA ARG A 853 -18.87 6.47 8.80
C ARG A 853 -18.40 5.07 8.44
N THR A 854 -17.64 4.95 7.35
CA THR A 854 -17.15 3.66 6.85
C THR A 854 -16.14 3.08 7.83
N LEU A 855 -15.05 3.79 8.13
CA LEU A 855 -13.99 3.37 9.04
C LEU A 855 -14.46 3.23 10.49
N GLY A 856 -15.36 4.11 10.95
CA GLY A 856 -15.97 4.01 12.29
C GLY A 856 -16.82 2.74 12.46
N SER A 857 -17.30 2.15 11.35
CA SER A 857 -18.06 0.90 11.35
C SER A 857 -17.22 -0.35 11.07
N ILE A 858 -15.94 -0.20 10.71
CA ILE A 858 -15.06 -1.32 10.34
C ILE A 858 -14.23 -1.71 11.55
N ARG A 859 -14.42 -2.93 12.07
CA ARG A 859 -13.50 -3.56 13.01
C ARG A 859 -13.12 -4.94 12.47
N HIS A 860 -11.86 -5.08 12.07
CA HIS A 860 -11.32 -6.31 11.51
C HIS A 860 -9.87 -6.49 11.95
N LYS A 861 -9.46 -7.72 12.28
CA LYS A 861 -8.11 -8.03 12.80
C LYS A 861 -6.95 -7.62 11.88
N ASN A 862 -7.20 -7.51 10.58
CA ASN A 862 -6.20 -7.15 9.56
C ASN A 862 -6.34 -5.70 9.05
N ILE A 863 -7.20 -4.88 9.66
CA ILE A 863 -7.36 -3.46 9.30
C ILE A 863 -6.88 -2.63 10.49
N VAL A 864 -6.03 -1.65 10.22
CA VAL A 864 -5.53 -0.74 11.26
C VAL A 864 -6.72 -0.08 11.95
N ARG A 865 -6.78 -0.22 13.28
CA ARG A 865 -7.92 0.20 14.06
C ARG A 865 -8.07 1.72 14.00
N PHE A 866 -9.28 2.16 13.65
CA PHE A 866 -9.66 3.56 13.66
C PHE A 866 -10.13 3.98 15.06
N LEU A 867 -9.45 4.96 15.65
CA LEU A 867 -9.61 5.37 17.05
C LEU A 867 -10.67 6.46 17.22
N GLY A 868 -10.70 7.41 16.28
CA GLY A 868 -11.48 8.63 16.38
C GLY A 868 -11.20 9.58 15.23
N CYS A 869 -12.02 10.61 15.12
CA CYS A 869 -11.72 11.76 14.27
C CYS A 869 -11.92 13.07 15.01
N CYS A 870 -11.17 14.10 14.63
CA CYS A 870 -11.47 15.46 15.03
C CYS A 870 -11.37 16.41 13.84
N TRP A 871 -12.20 17.45 13.84
CA TRP A 871 -12.23 18.41 12.74
C TRP A 871 -12.67 19.79 13.19
N ASN A 872 -12.31 20.78 12.38
CA ASN A 872 -12.82 22.14 12.42
C ASN A 872 -13.08 22.62 10.98
N LYS A 873 -13.34 23.93 10.77
CA LYS A 873 -13.62 24.45 9.42
C LYS A 873 -12.49 24.28 8.40
N ASN A 874 -11.24 24.21 8.85
CA ASN A 874 -10.06 24.25 8.00
C ASN A 874 -9.21 22.96 8.05
N THR A 875 -9.48 22.06 9.00
CA THR A 875 -8.63 20.88 9.24
C THR A 875 -9.47 19.69 9.64
N ARG A 876 -9.16 18.55 9.04
CA ARG A 876 -9.82 17.26 9.29
C ARG A 876 -8.74 16.23 9.63
N LEU A 877 -8.89 15.58 10.78
CA LEU A 877 -7.92 14.63 11.32
C LEU A 877 -8.58 13.28 11.55
N LEU A 878 -7.90 12.22 11.13
CA LEU A 878 -8.27 10.83 11.35
C LEU A 878 -7.19 10.19 12.25
N MET A 879 -7.60 9.49 13.32
CA MET A 879 -6.69 8.90 14.30
C MET A 879 -6.75 7.37 14.24
N TYR A 880 -5.58 6.74 14.19
CA TYR A 880 -5.41 5.29 14.04
C TYR A 880 -4.40 4.75 15.06
N ASP A 881 -4.45 3.45 15.32
CA ASP A 881 -3.34 2.76 15.97
C ASP A 881 -2.05 2.97 15.16
N TYR A 882 -0.95 3.26 15.85
CA TYR A 882 0.36 3.33 15.21
C TYR A 882 0.88 1.92 14.90
N MET A 883 1.26 1.69 13.65
CA MET A 883 1.91 0.44 13.23
C MET A 883 3.43 0.65 13.15
N PRO A 884 4.23 0.02 14.04
CA PRO A 884 5.66 0.29 14.15
C PRO A 884 6.52 -0.28 13.01
N ASN A 885 6.02 -1.31 12.32
CA ASN A 885 6.78 -2.05 11.29
C ASN A 885 6.55 -1.53 9.85
N GLY A 886 6.07 -0.30 9.69
CA GLY A 886 5.81 0.29 8.37
C GLY A 886 4.52 -0.21 7.71
N SER A 887 4.42 -0.02 6.39
CA SER A 887 3.19 -0.31 5.63
C SER A 887 3.20 -1.72 5.04
N LEU A 888 2.01 -2.32 4.87
CA LEU A 888 1.88 -3.60 4.16
C LEU A 888 2.35 -3.49 2.70
N GLY A 889 2.22 -2.32 2.05
CA GLY A 889 2.78 -2.07 0.73
C GLY A 889 4.31 -2.18 0.74
N SER A 890 4.96 -1.60 1.74
CA SER A 890 6.41 -1.79 1.95
C SER A 890 6.74 -3.26 2.18
N LEU A 891 5.91 -4.01 2.91
CA LEU A 891 6.16 -5.44 3.19
C LEU A 891 5.86 -6.38 2.00
N LEU A 892 4.93 -5.99 1.12
CA LEU A 892 4.56 -6.74 -0.10
C LEU A 892 5.44 -6.38 -1.30
N HIS A 893 6.00 -5.17 -1.34
CA HIS A 893 6.78 -4.66 -2.47
C HIS A 893 8.28 -4.46 -2.16
N GLU A 894 8.68 -4.31 -0.89
CA GLU A 894 10.05 -4.60 -0.45
C GLU A 894 10.10 -6.09 -0.08
N ARG A 895 10.93 -6.89 -0.77
CA ARG A 895 11.20 -8.28 -0.35
C ARG A 895 11.94 -8.26 0.99
N ILE A 896 11.21 -8.24 2.10
CA ILE A 896 11.74 -8.52 3.42
C ILE A 896 11.45 -9.99 3.72
N TRP A 897 12.53 -10.78 3.77
CA TRP A 897 12.52 -12.13 4.31
C TRP A 897 12.14 -12.05 5.80
N ILE A 898 10.94 -12.51 6.15
CA ILE A 898 10.63 -12.82 7.54
C ILE A 898 11.20 -14.21 7.82
N TYR A 899 12.22 -14.29 8.67
CA TYR A 899 12.57 -15.51 9.37
C TYR A 899 11.38 -15.90 10.25
N ASP A 900 10.68 -16.97 9.91
CA ASP A 900 9.77 -17.66 10.82
C ASP A 900 10.47 -18.94 11.28
N GLU A 901 10.68 -19.08 12.58
CA GLU A 901 11.58 -20.07 13.17
C GLU A 901 10.96 -21.48 13.27
N ASP A 902 9.77 -21.74 12.70
CA ASP A 902 9.02 -22.95 13.06
C ASP A 902 8.36 -23.77 11.93
N ASN A 903 8.63 -23.55 10.63
CA ASN A 903 8.22 -24.54 9.62
C ASN A 903 9.05 -24.55 8.32
N ARG A 904 9.62 -25.71 8.01
CA ARG A 904 10.28 -26.03 6.74
C ARG A 904 9.22 -26.39 5.70
N GLU A 905 8.87 -25.46 4.82
CA GLU A 905 8.52 -25.72 3.41
C GLU A 905 8.24 -24.39 2.70
N GLU A 906 9.12 -24.01 1.77
CA GLU A 906 8.90 -22.89 0.85
C GLU A 906 7.87 -23.30 -0.22
N ARG A 907 6.74 -22.58 -0.29
CA ARG A 907 5.92 -22.52 -1.51
C ARG A 907 5.61 -21.07 -1.84
N CYS A 908 5.97 -20.67 -3.05
CA CYS A 908 5.50 -19.44 -3.67
C CYS A 908 3.96 -19.46 -3.79
N VAL A 909 3.32 -18.35 -3.41
CA VAL A 909 2.07 -17.88 -4.00
C VAL A 909 2.28 -16.44 -4.42
#